data_AF-A0A954T107-F1
#
_entry.id   AF-A0A954T107-F1
#
_cell.length_a   1.000
_cell.length_b   1.000
_cell.length_c   1.000
_cell.angle_alpha   90.00
_cell.angle_beta   90.00
_cell.angle_gamma   90.00
#
_symmetry.space_group_name_H-M   'P 1'
#
loop_
_entity.id
_entity.type
_entity.pdbx_description
1 polymer ?
#
loop_
_entity_poly.entity_id
_entity_poly.type
_entity_poly.pdbx_seq_one_letter_code
_entity_poly.pdbx_strand_id
1 'polypeptide(L)'
;MPNSPSSTRFAIALYLLSAAAVLFSLSLFRLISFFIMPSLFFDLLLVCFPIGAAAAMFWPGKPGERFSQALPLLQLVMALTIAATLSLKHFDFMRNNLLFNQSPFSIFIQIAIFSAIYSPFFMAYGATEYLGYLAGRERLKRRMNGVYALVLFGAASAFLLGLAQQYIGITRLFVIALLLISVVKLALRAGKPALRGIEVVVLVGALVYPGTDTMFMQLFKSNKNFSVANYKEDVASRAAAGRNITAETLHQGWGRYSYFEVLQIKDESRRTLTGFYNDMSQWWYMPGEPTEQDFREAMLQPFLENAKSVCVIGCGGGRDIKLAREAGVERMLAIDVEPAIERVVRGSLADSFENVYSQDDVKLVIGDARTYLETHEDKYDAIFFWSVGGYPQLMLEPGNMIRTQEALTAFLSRLEPEGCFFLGYDRALDPDLVLLRQYATTLSGAGAHVAAFENHQESINEFALIALSPNASPAQIEQWEKTLASLPNRVAGRRVTRIPDAELVQPNFKPVVDDRPYLGGNISTILSPENIQQLFYLIAVTLGVIVAAIWFLLAKTDDAHQKPGVSTQILAVLLGMNFILLEHLVVLEVFRTSYTYSDALILGVVLFLTFTGLGSLLIREAWLKKLVYLSWIGPIAWLLFPAAGGTWVALGALLVATMVTGNLFPILFERNAKHRLYIFALDAIGAAIGAMIAFFLPILYGLTVLRQAAIAIYLVTCVAMLFFVLIKPAPQEEPSEEPSAEPESADGIATTH
;
A
#
# COMPACT_ATOMS: atom_id res chain seq x y z
N MET A 1 32.84 -1.58 -35.54
CA MET A 1 32.23 -1.30 -34.22
C MET A 1 32.02 -2.63 -33.47
N PRO A 2 32.90 -3.07 -32.55
CA PRO A 2 32.80 -4.45 -32.03
C PRO A 2 32.07 -4.65 -30.70
N ASN A 3 31.55 -3.60 -30.02
CA ASN A 3 31.07 -3.72 -28.63
C ASN A 3 29.61 -3.28 -28.39
N SER A 4 28.70 -3.45 -29.36
CA SER A 4 27.26 -3.26 -29.09
C SER A 4 26.66 -4.54 -28.47
N PRO A 5 25.95 -4.46 -27.32
CA PRO A 5 25.36 -5.65 -26.69
C PRO A 5 24.33 -6.30 -27.62
N SER A 6 24.30 -7.65 -27.66
CA SER A 6 23.30 -8.43 -28.41
C SER A 6 21.87 -8.05 -27.99
N SER A 7 20.89 -8.17 -28.88
CA SER A 7 19.47 -7.91 -28.58
C SER A 7 18.96 -8.66 -27.34
N THR A 8 19.39 -9.91 -27.13
CA THR A 8 19.03 -10.71 -25.95
C THR A 8 19.57 -10.11 -24.66
N ARG A 9 20.87 -9.75 -24.64
CA ARG A 9 21.48 -9.05 -23.48
C ARG A 9 20.78 -7.73 -23.18
N PHE A 10 20.41 -6.98 -24.21
CA PHE A 10 19.68 -5.72 -24.04
C PHE A 10 18.26 -5.94 -23.47
N ALA A 11 17.55 -6.97 -23.95
CA ALA A 11 16.24 -7.34 -23.42
C ALA A 11 16.29 -7.71 -21.93
N ILE A 12 17.28 -8.53 -21.53
CA ILE A 12 17.52 -8.87 -20.12
C ILE A 12 17.83 -7.61 -19.32
N ALA A 13 18.66 -6.71 -19.86
CA ALA A 13 19.02 -5.47 -19.18
C ALA A 13 17.81 -4.55 -18.93
N LEU A 14 16.88 -4.43 -19.88
CA LEU A 14 15.63 -3.67 -19.68
C LEU A 14 14.72 -4.30 -18.62
N TYR A 15 14.54 -5.61 -18.68
CA TYR A 15 13.75 -6.35 -17.69
C TYR A 15 14.32 -6.16 -16.28
N LEU A 16 15.63 -6.34 -16.11
CA LEU A 16 16.30 -6.18 -14.81
C LEU A 16 16.30 -4.73 -14.32
N LEU A 17 16.42 -3.74 -15.21
CA LEU A 17 16.31 -2.33 -14.86
C LEU A 17 14.92 -2.02 -14.28
N SER A 18 13.86 -2.46 -14.95
CA SER A 18 12.49 -2.26 -14.46
C SER A 18 12.27 -3.00 -13.14
N ALA A 19 12.70 -4.26 -13.03
CA ALA A 19 12.60 -5.01 -11.79
C ALA A 19 13.35 -4.31 -10.63
N ALA A 20 14.54 -3.76 -10.89
CA ALA A 20 15.33 -3.05 -9.90
C ALA A 20 14.65 -1.76 -9.43
N ALA A 21 14.21 -0.91 -10.36
CA ALA A 21 13.59 0.38 -10.04
C ALA A 21 12.27 0.17 -9.28
N VAL A 22 11.42 -0.75 -9.73
CA VAL A 22 10.16 -1.05 -9.05
C VAL A 22 10.40 -1.71 -7.69
N LEU A 23 11.36 -2.63 -7.56
CA LEU A 23 11.67 -3.25 -6.27
C LEU A 23 12.17 -2.22 -5.25
N PHE A 24 12.98 -1.26 -5.72
CA PHE A 24 13.43 -0.14 -4.90
C PHE A 24 12.25 0.74 -4.46
N SER A 25 11.35 1.10 -5.38
CA SER A 25 10.13 1.84 -5.08
C SER A 25 9.24 1.12 -4.06
N LEU A 26 9.04 -0.19 -4.21
CA LEU A 26 8.28 -1.01 -3.25
C LEU A 26 8.94 -1.04 -1.87
N SER A 27 10.28 -1.11 -1.84
CA SER A 27 11.04 -1.09 -0.60
C SER A 27 10.92 0.26 0.12
N LEU A 28 10.92 1.38 -0.64
CA LEU A 28 10.63 2.70 -0.09
C LEU A 28 9.20 2.79 0.44
N PHE A 29 8.22 2.31 -0.33
CA PHE A 29 6.81 2.30 0.06
C PHE A 29 6.59 1.56 1.39
N ARG A 30 7.30 0.45 1.61
CA ARG A 30 7.26 -0.28 2.88
C ARG A 30 7.88 0.47 4.05
N LEU A 31 8.96 1.23 3.86
CA LEU A 31 9.48 2.11 4.91
C LEU A 31 8.55 3.28 5.20
N ILE A 32 7.87 3.79 4.17
CA ILE A 32 6.90 4.88 4.31
C ILE A 32 5.73 4.47 5.21
N SER A 33 5.40 3.17 5.34
CA SER A 33 4.32 2.73 6.25
C SER A 33 4.61 3.02 7.73
N PHE A 34 5.83 3.36 8.12
CA PHE A 34 6.14 3.85 9.48
C PHE A 34 5.66 5.28 9.72
N PHE A 35 5.28 6.00 8.66
CA PHE A 35 4.78 7.35 8.71
C PHE A 35 3.31 7.36 8.33
N ILE A 36 2.55 8.23 8.97
CA ILE A 36 1.11 8.27 8.78
C ILE A 36 0.76 9.16 7.58
N MET A 37 0.08 8.62 6.56
CA MET A 37 -0.42 9.28 5.32
C MET A 37 0.43 9.36 4.04
N PRO A 38 1.78 9.27 3.97
CA PRO A 38 2.50 9.64 2.73
C PRO A 38 2.42 8.59 1.62
N SER A 39 2.08 7.35 1.99
CA SER A 39 1.88 6.23 1.08
C SER A 39 0.81 6.51 0.01
N LEU A 40 -0.15 7.39 0.31
CA LEU A 40 -1.27 7.75 -0.57
C LEU A 40 -0.87 8.59 -1.79
N PHE A 41 0.29 9.25 -1.73
CA PHE A 41 0.75 10.18 -2.77
C PHE A 41 1.91 9.63 -3.60
N PHE A 42 2.27 8.36 -3.39
CA PHE A 42 3.41 7.74 -4.04
C PHE A 42 3.24 7.74 -5.57
N ASP A 43 2.03 7.46 -6.07
CA ASP A 43 1.72 7.47 -7.51
C ASP A 43 1.75 8.88 -8.12
N LEU A 44 1.58 9.93 -7.32
CA LEU A 44 1.70 11.31 -7.82
C LEU A 44 3.15 11.64 -8.20
N LEU A 45 4.13 10.90 -7.67
CA LEU A 45 5.54 11.07 -8.03
C LEU A 45 5.84 10.61 -9.46
N LEU A 46 4.92 9.91 -10.13
CA LEU A 46 5.01 9.59 -11.56
C LEU A 46 5.12 10.85 -12.43
N VAL A 47 4.62 12.00 -11.96
CA VAL A 47 4.79 13.30 -12.63
C VAL A 47 6.27 13.72 -12.76
N CYS A 48 7.17 13.13 -11.97
CA CYS A 48 8.61 13.37 -12.04
C CYS A 48 9.27 12.68 -13.24
N PHE A 49 8.65 11.62 -13.80
CA PHE A 49 9.20 10.87 -14.93
C PHE A 49 9.47 11.75 -16.15
N PRO A 50 8.51 12.58 -16.61
CA PRO A 50 8.74 13.47 -17.75
C PRO A 50 9.81 14.52 -17.51
N ILE A 51 9.96 15.01 -16.27
CA ILE A 51 11.01 15.98 -15.93
C ILE A 51 12.38 15.34 -16.16
N GLY A 52 12.55 14.11 -15.66
CA GLY A 52 13.75 13.32 -15.88
C GLY A 52 14.01 12.99 -17.36
N ALA A 53 12.97 12.53 -18.07
CA ALA A 53 13.06 12.22 -19.49
C ALA A 53 13.45 13.45 -20.34
N ALA A 54 12.84 14.61 -20.08
CA ALA A 54 13.18 15.86 -20.77
C ALA A 54 14.61 16.30 -20.45
N ALA A 55 15.02 16.25 -19.18
CA ALA A 55 16.39 16.59 -18.79
C ALA A 55 17.45 15.71 -19.49
N ALA A 56 17.15 14.41 -19.62
CA ALA A 56 18.05 13.45 -20.26
C ALA A 56 18.20 13.66 -21.78
N MET A 57 17.29 14.39 -22.43
CA MET A 57 17.38 14.71 -23.85
C MET A 57 18.44 15.77 -24.16
N PHE A 58 18.83 16.58 -23.18
CA PHE A 58 19.91 17.56 -23.32
C PHE A 58 21.31 16.94 -23.23
N TRP A 59 21.43 15.65 -22.89
CA TRP A 59 22.72 14.99 -22.80
C TRP A 59 23.29 14.68 -24.20
N PRO A 60 24.61 14.81 -24.41
CA PRO A 60 25.21 14.47 -25.69
C PRO A 60 25.18 12.94 -25.93
N GLY A 61 25.17 12.54 -27.20
CA GLY A 61 25.29 11.13 -27.63
C GLY A 61 23.99 10.48 -28.10
N LYS A 62 24.10 9.26 -28.62
CA LYS A 62 22.95 8.48 -29.13
C LYS A 62 22.09 7.92 -27.99
N PRO A 63 20.81 7.56 -28.21
CA PRO A 63 19.93 7.04 -27.16
C PRO A 63 20.53 5.90 -26.33
N GLY A 64 21.20 4.93 -26.96
CA GLY A 64 21.86 3.85 -26.24
C GLY A 64 23.05 4.27 -25.36
N GLU A 65 23.76 5.34 -25.74
CA GLU A 65 24.85 5.92 -24.96
C GLU A 65 24.31 6.71 -23.78
N ARG A 66 23.32 7.58 -24.02
CA ARG A 66 22.60 8.31 -22.97
C ARG A 66 21.99 7.35 -21.95
N PHE A 67 21.33 6.28 -22.41
CA PHE A 67 20.77 5.25 -21.55
C PHE A 67 21.85 4.62 -20.67
N SER A 68 22.98 4.25 -21.27
CA SER A 68 24.11 3.72 -20.52
C SER A 68 24.66 4.74 -19.51
N GLN A 69 24.69 6.03 -19.84
CA GLN A 69 25.11 7.16 -18.98
C GLN A 69 24.15 7.43 -17.81
N ALA A 70 22.86 7.19 -17.98
CA ALA A 70 21.85 7.39 -16.95
C ALA A 70 21.93 6.35 -15.81
N LEU A 71 22.40 5.13 -16.07
CA LEU A 71 22.38 4.03 -15.07
C LEU A 71 23.18 4.31 -13.79
N PRO A 72 24.44 4.82 -13.83
CA PRO A 72 25.15 5.21 -12.61
C PRO A 72 24.46 6.35 -11.85
N LEU A 73 23.81 7.29 -12.55
CA LEU A 73 23.07 8.37 -11.91
C LEU A 73 21.86 7.81 -11.15
N LEU A 74 21.08 6.92 -11.77
CA LEU A 74 19.96 6.26 -11.10
C LEU A 74 20.41 5.58 -9.81
N GLN A 75 21.50 4.80 -9.87
CA GLN A 75 21.99 4.08 -8.71
C GLN A 75 22.54 5.00 -7.61
N LEU A 76 23.24 6.08 -7.99
CA LEU A 76 23.68 7.09 -7.03
C LEU A 76 22.49 7.72 -6.32
N VAL A 77 21.46 8.10 -7.08
CA VAL A 77 20.25 8.70 -6.53
C VAL A 77 19.51 7.70 -5.64
N MET A 78 19.42 6.42 -6.00
CA MET A 78 18.87 5.37 -5.12
C MET A 78 19.62 5.34 -3.76
N ALA A 79 20.95 5.36 -3.76
CA ALA A 79 21.73 5.37 -2.53
C ALA A 79 21.52 6.67 -1.71
N LEU A 80 21.46 7.82 -2.37
CA LEU A 80 21.17 9.11 -1.72
C LEU A 80 19.75 9.15 -1.15
N THR A 81 18.77 8.55 -1.83
CA THR A 81 17.39 8.44 -1.33
C THR A 81 17.34 7.57 -0.09
N ILE A 82 18.06 6.44 -0.02
CA ILE A 82 18.17 5.64 1.21
C ILE A 82 18.73 6.50 2.36
N ALA A 83 19.81 7.24 2.11
CA ALA A 83 20.43 8.11 3.13
C ALA A 83 19.47 9.22 3.59
N ALA A 84 18.72 9.82 2.67
CA ALA A 84 17.69 10.82 2.98
C ALA A 84 16.52 10.21 3.76
N THR A 85 16.09 8.99 3.45
CA THR A 85 15.05 8.29 4.24
C THR A 85 15.50 8.03 5.68
N LEU A 86 16.78 7.72 5.91
CA LEU A 86 17.31 7.55 7.26
C LEU A 86 17.32 8.85 8.07
N SER A 87 17.40 10.02 7.41
CA SER A 87 17.36 11.31 8.12
C SER A 87 15.94 11.67 8.61
N LEU A 88 14.89 11.04 8.06
CA LEU A 88 13.50 11.32 8.41
C LEU A 88 13.17 11.11 9.89
N LYS A 89 13.91 10.26 10.61
CA LYS A 89 13.71 10.06 12.05
C LYS A 89 13.91 11.33 12.89
N HIS A 90 14.63 12.31 12.36
CA HIS A 90 14.93 13.56 13.05
C HIS A 90 13.84 14.63 12.90
N PHE A 91 12.79 14.35 12.11
CA PHE A 91 11.69 15.27 11.88
C PHE A 91 10.46 14.85 12.67
N ASP A 92 10.27 15.48 13.84
CA ASP A 92 9.22 15.14 14.81
C ASP A 92 7.81 15.13 14.23
N PHE A 93 7.49 16.12 13.38
CA PHE A 93 6.16 16.23 12.77
C PHE A 93 5.86 15.09 11.78
N MET A 94 6.88 14.42 11.22
CA MET A 94 6.69 13.31 10.28
C MET A 94 6.31 12.01 11.01
N ARG A 95 6.77 11.84 12.25
CA ARG A 95 6.61 10.61 13.05
C ARG A 95 5.65 10.76 14.21
N ASN A 96 4.88 11.85 14.27
CA ASN A 96 3.92 12.00 15.35
C ASN A 96 2.78 11.01 15.11
N ASN A 97 2.72 9.98 15.96
CA ASN A 97 1.90 8.78 15.77
C ASN A 97 0.39 9.01 15.95
N LEU A 98 -0.02 10.23 16.27
CA LEU A 98 -1.40 10.61 16.52
C LEU A 98 -1.82 11.61 15.44
N LEU A 99 -2.79 11.20 14.62
CA LEU A 99 -3.35 11.99 13.51
C LEU A 99 -4.22 13.16 13.96
N PHE A 100 -4.56 13.25 15.24
CA PHE A 100 -5.52 14.21 15.74
C PHE A 100 -4.92 15.63 15.76
N ASN A 101 -5.76 16.63 15.45
CA ASN A 101 -5.41 18.05 15.37
C ASN A 101 -4.37 18.43 14.30
N GLN A 102 -4.15 17.60 13.28
CA GLN A 102 -3.33 17.98 12.12
C GLN A 102 -4.13 18.91 11.19
N SER A 103 -3.59 20.08 10.89
CA SER A 103 -4.20 20.95 9.86
C SER A 103 -3.94 20.38 8.46
N PRO A 104 -4.82 20.61 7.47
CA PRO A 104 -4.58 20.23 6.07
C PRO A 104 -3.25 20.75 5.55
N PHE A 105 -2.82 21.93 6.02
CA PHE A 105 -1.53 22.51 5.71
C PHE A 105 -0.35 21.70 6.28
N SER A 106 -0.44 21.23 7.53
CA SER A 106 0.59 20.36 8.14
C SER A 106 0.77 19.08 7.32
N ILE A 107 -0.34 18.43 6.96
CA ILE A 107 -0.33 17.23 6.11
C ILE A 107 0.26 17.55 4.73
N PHE A 108 -0.13 18.67 4.12
CA PHE A 108 0.45 19.11 2.85
C PHE A 108 1.97 19.32 2.94
N ILE A 109 2.48 19.91 4.02
CA ILE A 109 3.92 20.07 4.23
C ILE A 109 4.63 18.71 4.36
N GLN A 110 4.03 17.75 5.07
CA GLN A 110 4.57 16.38 5.11
C GLN A 110 4.66 15.79 3.71
N ILE A 111 3.57 15.84 2.93
CA ILE A 111 3.52 15.37 1.54
C ILE A 111 4.59 16.06 0.70
N ALA A 112 4.75 17.37 0.82
CA ALA A 112 5.72 18.15 0.07
C ALA A 112 7.17 17.74 0.40
N ILE A 113 7.48 17.50 1.67
CA ILE A 113 8.82 17.07 2.11
C ILE A 113 9.11 15.63 1.64
N PHE A 114 8.15 14.72 1.79
CA PHE A 114 8.27 13.36 1.24
C PHE A 114 8.47 13.40 -0.28
N SER A 115 7.67 14.22 -0.97
CA SER A 115 7.80 14.39 -2.42
C SER A 115 9.17 14.93 -2.78
N ALA A 116 9.70 15.93 -2.06
CA ALA A 116 11.03 16.48 -2.32
C ALA A 116 12.15 15.44 -2.14
N ILE A 117 12.05 14.56 -1.13
CA ILE A 117 13.04 13.50 -0.88
C ILE A 117 13.03 12.43 -1.97
N TYR A 118 11.85 12.04 -2.46
CA TYR A 118 11.71 10.93 -3.40
C TYR A 118 11.68 11.35 -4.87
N SER A 119 11.32 12.60 -5.18
CA SER A 119 11.26 13.11 -6.57
C SER A 119 12.56 12.90 -7.36
N PRO A 120 13.77 13.13 -6.81
CA PRO A 120 15.01 12.90 -7.55
C PRO A 120 15.14 11.47 -8.08
N PHE A 121 14.75 10.47 -7.27
CA PHE A 121 14.76 9.06 -7.67
C PHE A 121 13.80 8.84 -8.85
N PHE A 122 12.57 9.36 -8.77
CA PHE A 122 11.59 9.21 -9.84
C PHE A 122 11.95 9.98 -11.13
N MET A 123 12.65 11.12 -11.02
CA MET A 123 13.24 11.79 -12.18
C MET A 123 14.32 10.92 -12.82
N ALA A 124 15.26 10.39 -12.04
CA ALA A 124 16.30 9.51 -12.57
C ALA A 124 15.71 8.22 -13.16
N TYR A 125 14.66 7.68 -12.54
CA TYR A 125 13.94 6.51 -13.04
C TYR A 125 13.26 6.82 -14.38
N GLY A 126 12.45 7.87 -14.48
CA GLY A 126 11.81 8.25 -15.75
C GLY A 126 12.81 8.59 -16.86
N ALA A 127 13.96 9.17 -16.53
CA ALA A 127 15.06 9.36 -17.48
C ALA A 127 15.57 8.02 -18.04
N THR A 128 15.86 7.05 -17.16
CA THR A 128 16.33 5.72 -17.59
C THR A 128 15.26 4.94 -18.35
N GLU A 129 14.00 5.05 -17.96
CA GLU A 129 12.89 4.35 -18.63
C GLU A 129 12.68 4.88 -20.04
N TYR A 130 12.56 6.20 -20.20
CA TYR A 130 12.39 6.82 -21.53
C TYR A 130 13.58 6.56 -22.46
N LEU A 131 14.81 6.70 -21.97
CA LEU A 131 16.01 6.38 -22.75
C LEU A 131 16.08 4.88 -23.09
N GLY A 132 15.62 4.02 -22.18
CA GLY A 132 15.47 2.59 -22.40
C GLY A 132 14.46 2.26 -23.50
N TYR A 133 13.35 3.01 -23.58
CA TYR A 133 12.36 2.92 -24.66
C TYR A 133 12.97 3.25 -26.01
N LEU A 134 13.69 4.38 -26.10
CA LEU A 134 14.36 4.77 -27.34
C LEU A 134 15.43 3.74 -27.78
N ALA A 135 16.33 3.37 -26.86
CA ALA A 135 17.41 2.45 -27.15
C ALA A 135 16.95 1.01 -27.43
N GLY A 136 15.85 0.57 -26.79
CA GLY A 136 15.28 -0.76 -26.99
C GLY A 136 14.57 -0.90 -28.33
N ARG A 137 13.87 0.14 -28.77
CA ARG A 137 13.23 0.16 -30.08
C ARG A 137 14.20 -0.06 -31.24
N GLU A 138 15.39 0.55 -31.16
CA GLU A 138 16.44 0.40 -32.17
C GLU A 138 17.00 -1.04 -32.25
N ARG A 139 16.87 -1.84 -31.17
CA ARG A 139 17.58 -3.12 -31.02
C ARG A 139 16.68 -4.35 -30.95
N LEU A 140 15.39 -4.19 -30.68
CA LEU A 140 14.46 -5.31 -30.47
C LEU A 140 13.50 -5.48 -31.65
N LYS A 141 13.27 -6.73 -32.06
CA LYS A 141 12.46 -7.09 -33.25
C LYS A 141 11.01 -6.60 -33.20
N ARG A 142 10.41 -6.48 -32.01
CA ARG A 142 9.00 -6.09 -31.81
C ARG A 142 8.83 -4.61 -31.46
N ARG A 143 9.81 -3.78 -31.84
CA ARG A 143 9.88 -2.32 -31.57
C ARG A 143 9.38 -2.00 -30.15
N MET A 144 8.49 -1.01 -29.98
CA MET A 144 8.00 -0.58 -28.66
C MET A 144 7.20 -1.65 -27.90
N ASN A 145 6.39 -2.47 -28.56
CA ASN A 145 5.59 -3.52 -27.89
C ASN A 145 6.48 -4.51 -27.10
N GLY A 146 7.60 -4.92 -27.70
CA GLY A 146 8.55 -5.82 -27.04
C GLY A 146 9.24 -5.15 -25.85
N VAL A 147 9.62 -3.88 -25.99
CA VAL A 147 10.24 -3.11 -24.91
C VAL A 147 9.27 -2.94 -23.74
N TYR A 148 8.05 -2.50 -24.04
CA TYR A 148 7.02 -2.25 -23.04
C TYR A 148 6.64 -3.52 -22.28
N ALA A 149 6.47 -4.65 -22.97
CA ALA A 149 6.23 -5.94 -22.32
C ALA A 149 7.36 -6.33 -21.35
N LEU A 150 8.63 -6.13 -21.72
CA LEU A 150 9.77 -6.43 -20.84
C LEU A 150 9.79 -5.57 -19.58
N VAL A 151 9.44 -4.29 -19.69
CA VAL A 151 9.30 -3.40 -18.54
C VAL A 151 8.15 -3.85 -17.65
N LEU A 152 6.97 -4.13 -18.20
CA LEU A 152 5.83 -4.61 -17.42
C LEU A 152 6.11 -5.95 -16.70
N PHE A 153 6.79 -6.90 -17.35
CA PHE A 153 7.19 -8.15 -16.71
C PHE A 153 8.28 -7.97 -15.65
N GLY A 154 9.20 -7.03 -15.86
CA GLY A 154 10.21 -6.65 -14.86
C GLY A 154 9.54 -6.09 -13.60
N ALA A 155 8.61 -5.16 -13.78
CA ALA A 155 7.78 -4.60 -12.72
C ALA A 155 6.97 -5.67 -11.98
N ALA A 156 6.25 -6.56 -12.69
CA ALA A 156 5.50 -7.66 -12.08
C ALA A 156 6.41 -8.59 -11.24
N SER A 157 7.62 -8.86 -11.72
CA SER A 157 8.60 -9.69 -11.01
C SER A 157 9.14 -9.01 -9.76
N ALA A 158 9.25 -7.67 -9.76
CA ALA A 158 9.59 -6.91 -8.56
C ALA A 158 8.54 -7.03 -7.46
N PHE A 159 7.25 -7.00 -7.81
CA PHE A 159 6.16 -7.24 -6.85
C PHE A 159 6.24 -8.64 -6.22
N LEU A 160 6.53 -9.67 -7.02
CA LEU A 160 6.75 -11.03 -6.52
C LEU A 160 7.99 -11.13 -5.62
N LEU A 161 9.10 -10.49 -6.01
CA LEU A 161 10.31 -10.41 -5.17
C LEU A 161 10.06 -9.65 -3.86
N GLY A 162 9.18 -8.65 -3.87
CA GLY A 162 8.78 -7.90 -2.68
C GLY A 162 8.15 -8.77 -1.59
N LEU A 163 7.50 -9.89 -1.96
CA LEU A 163 6.96 -10.87 -0.99
C LEU A 163 8.07 -11.52 -0.14
N ALA A 164 9.32 -11.53 -0.62
CA ALA A 164 10.44 -12.06 0.14
C ALA A 164 10.83 -11.19 1.36
N GLN A 165 10.23 -9.99 1.51
CA GLN A 165 10.54 -9.08 2.64
C GLN A 165 10.47 -9.77 4.00
N GLN A 166 9.49 -10.67 4.21
CA GLN A 166 9.29 -11.36 5.48
C GLN A 166 10.44 -12.33 5.85
N TYR A 167 11.26 -12.72 4.86
CA TYR A 167 12.35 -13.68 5.04
C TYR A 167 13.72 -13.01 5.05
N ILE A 168 13.94 -12.04 4.15
CA ILE A 168 15.26 -11.41 3.97
C ILE A 168 15.34 -9.96 4.48
N GLY A 169 14.19 -9.35 4.78
CA GLY A 169 14.08 -7.96 5.21
C GLY A 169 14.14 -6.95 4.07
N ILE A 170 13.63 -5.75 4.33
CA ILE A 170 13.52 -4.68 3.32
C ILE A 170 14.90 -4.12 2.93
N THR A 171 15.86 -4.11 3.85
CA THR A 171 17.21 -3.60 3.56
C THR A 171 17.92 -4.44 2.52
N ARG A 172 17.73 -5.77 2.58
CA ARG A 172 18.28 -6.67 1.56
C ARG A 172 17.60 -6.51 0.20
N LEU A 173 16.31 -6.18 0.16
CA LEU A 173 15.63 -5.84 -1.10
C LEU A 173 16.18 -4.56 -1.74
N PHE A 174 16.53 -3.53 -0.95
CA PHE A 174 17.27 -2.37 -1.46
C PHE A 174 18.63 -2.76 -2.06
N VAL A 175 19.39 -3.61 -1.36
CA VAL A 175 20.69 -4.10 -1.84
C VAL A 175 20.53 -4.90 -3.14
N ILE A 176 19.49 -5.75 -3.23
CA ILE A 176 19.17 -6.48 -4.46
C ILE A 176 18.84 -5.51 -5.59
N ALA A 177 18.02 -4.48 -5.37
CA ALA A 177 17.72 -3.49 -6.39
C ALA A 177 18.99 -2.79 -6.91
N LEU A 178 19.88 -2.35 -6.01
CA LEU A 178 21.19 -1.76 -6.39
C LEU A 178 22.08 -2.77 -7.15
N LEU A 179 22.07 -4.04 -6.74
CA LEU A 179 22.83 -5.11 -7.38
C LEU A 179 22.30 -5.38 -8.80
N LEU A 180 20.99 -5.39 -9.00
CA LEU A 180 20.38 -5.55 -10.32
C LEU A 180 20.81 -4.41 -11.28
N ILE A 181 20.85 -3.16 -10.81
CA ILE A 181 21.40 -2.05 -11.62
C ILE A 181 22.89 -2.27 -11.94
N SER A 182 23.67 -2.79 -10.98
CA SER A 182 25.08 -3.14 -11.21
C SER A 182 25.26 -4.21 -12.28
N VAL A 183 24.39 -5.23 -12.30
CA VAL A 183 24.34 -6.27 -13.34
C VAL A 183 23.95 -5.67 -14.70
N VAL A 184 22.96 -4.77 -14.74
CA VAL A 184 22.57 -4.06 -15.97
C VAL A 184 23.74 -3.24 -16.54
N LYS A 185 24.47 -2.51 -15.69
CA LYS A 185 25.68 -1.77 -16.11
C LYS A 185 26.76 -2.70 -16.67
N LEU A 186 26.97 -3.87 -16.08
CA LEU A 186 27.91 -4.89 -16.56
C LEU A 186 27.48 -5.47 -17.91
N ALA A 187 26.19 -5.73 -18.10
CA ALA A 187 25.65 -6.29 -19.33
C ALA A 187 25.73 -5.31 -20.53
N LEU A 188 25.62 -4.00 -20.28
CA LEU A 188 25.50 -2.99 -21.32
C LEU A 188 26.79 -2.24 -21.66
N ARG A 189 27.72 -2.04 -20.72
CA ARG A 189 28.93 -1.25 -20.95
C ARG A 189 30.19 -2.10 -21.00
N ALA A 190 30.91 -2.10 -22.12
CA ALA A 190 32.29 -2.58 -22.19
C ALA A 190 33.24 -1.52 -21.57
N GLY A 191 33.71 -1.70 -20.34
CA GLY A 191 34.62 -0.77 -19.67
C GLY A 191 35.05 -1.27 -18.29
N LYS A 192 35.96 -0.55 -17.60
CA LYS A 192 36.67 -0.91 -16.33
C LYS A 192 35.96 -1.99 -15.48
N PRO A 193 36.15 -3.29 -15.78
CA PRO A 193 35.38 -4.37 -15.15
C PRO A 193 35.76 -4.54 -13.67
N ALA A 194 36.99 -4.20 -13.30
CA ALA A 194 37.48 -4.31 -11.93
C ALA A 194 36.69 -3.45 -10.92
N LEU A 195 36.44 -2.16 -11.22
CA LEU A 195 35.70 -1.27 -10.32
C LEU A 195 34.24 -1.72 -10.12
N ARG A 196 33.62 -2.23 -11.20
CA ARG A 196 32.26 -2.77 -11.14
C ARG A 196 32.20 -4.12 -10.45
N GLY A 197 33.26 -4.92 -10.57
CA GLY A 197 33.43 -6.15 -9.80
C GLY A 197 33.50 -5.87 -8.31
N ILE A 198 34.25 -4.84 -7.89
CA ILE A 198 34.32 -4.41 -6.48
C ILE A 198 32.93 -4.00 -5.98
N GLU A 199 32.20 -3.19 -6.75
CA GLU A 199 30.82 -2.78 -6.41
C GLU A 199 29.90 -3.99 -6.19
N VAL A 200 29.93 -4.97 -7.11
CA VAL A 200 29.15 -6.22 -6.97
C VAL A 200 29.57 -6.99 -5.72
N VAL A 201 30.87 -7.13 -5.46
CA VAL A 201 31.39 -7.82 -4.26
C VAL A 201 30.92 -7.14 -2.98
N VAL A 202 30.94 -5.80 -2.93
CA VAL A 202 30.46 -5.03 -1.78
C VAL A 202 28.95 -5.24 -1.57
N LEU A 203 28.14 -5.16 -2.63
CA LEU A 203 26.70 -5.37 -2.54
C LEU A 203 26.34 -6.80 -2.16
N VAL A 204 27.04 -7.80 -2.70
CA VAL A 204 26.87 -9.21 -2.30
C VAL A 204 27.29 -9.40 -0.84
N GLY A 205 28.39 -8.78 -0.41
CA GLY A 205 28.81 -8.76 0.99
C GLY A 205 27.75 -8.20 1.93
N ALA A 206 27.14 -7.06 1.56
CA ALA A 206 26.03 -6.47 2.31
C ALA A 206 24.77 -7.35 2.32
N LEU A 207 24.50 -8.08 1.22
CA LEU A 207 23.36 -9.00 1.12
C LEU A 207 23.50 -10.18 2.08
N VAL A 208 24.69 -10.78 2.16
CA VAL A 208 24.95 -11.98 2.99
C VAL A 208 25.28 -11.67 4.45
N TYR A 209 25.66 -10.42 4.77
CA TYR A 209 25.96 -10.04 6.15
C TYR A 209 24.70 -10.19 7.02
N PRO A 210 24.73 -10.97 8.12
CA PRO A 210 23.52 -11.27 8.90
C PRO A 210 22.87 -10.04 9.54
N GLY A 211 23.67 -9.07 9.99
CA GLY A 211 23.18 -7.89 10.70
C GLY A 211 22.65 -6.74 9.84
N THR A 212 22.66 -6.86 8.51
CA THR A 212 22.35 -5.75 7.58
C THR A 212 21.01 -5.08 7.86
N ASP A 213 19.95 -5.88 8.00
CA ASP A 213 18.60 -5.36 8.21
C ASP A 213 18.43 -4.78 9.63
N THR A 214 18.92 -5.48 10.66
CA THR A 214 18.87 -5.00 12.04
C THR A 214 19.59 -3.66 12.23
N MET A 215 20.79 -3.51 11.66
CA MET A 215 21.56 -2.25 11.73
C MET A 215 20.83 -1.11 11.04
N PHE A 216 20.25 -1.38 9.86
CA PHE A 216 19.46 -0.40 9.14
C PHE A 216 18.23 0.04 9.94
N MET A 217 17.48 -0.92 10.49
CA MET A 217 16.27 -0.63 11.28
C MET A 217 16.60 0.11 12.57
N GLN A 218 17.72 -0.15 13.23
CA GLN A 218 18.18 0.66 14.36
C GLN A 218 18.46 2.12 13.98
N LEU A 219 18.99 2.35 12.77
CA LEU A 219 19.21 3.70 12.26
C LEU A 219 17.92 4.37 11.79
N PHE A 220 16.93 3.60 11.36
CA PHE A 220 15.67 4.11 10.82
C PHE A 220 14.59 4.33 11.89
N LYS A 221 14.50 3.50 12.93
CA LYS A 221 13.41 3.54 13.92
C LYS A 221 13.41 4.83 14.77
N SER A 222 12.26 5.11 15.36
CA SER A 222 11.97 6.32 16.12
C SER A 222 12.46 6.21 17.56
N ASN A 223 12.53 7.34 18.26
CA ASN A 223 12.65 7.41 19.72
C ASN A 223 11.46 8.10 20.39
N LYS A 224 10.34 8.23 19.66
CA LYS A 224 9.12 8.91 20.14
C LYS A 224 8.23 7.99 20.97
N ASN A 225 7.18 8.56 21.57
CA ASN A 225 6.22 7.83 22.40
C ASN A 225 5.72 6.55 21.71
N PHE A 226 5.53 5.50 22.51
CA PHE A 226 5.10 4.17 22.05
C PHE A 226 6.10 3.40 21.18
N SER A 227 7.31 3.93 20.94
CA SER A 227 8.39 3.21 20.25
C SER A 227 9.18 2.28 21.17
N VAL A 228 9.91 1.33 20.57
CA VAL A 228 10.79 0.42 21.31
C VAL A 228 11.88 1.19 22.04
N ALA A 229 12.44 2.22 21.41
CA ALA A 229 13.49 3.03 22.01
C ALA A 229 12.98 3.84 23.21
N ASN A 230 11.76 4.40 23.12
CA ASN A 230 11.13 5.12 24.23
C ASN A 230 10.90 4.21 25.45
N TYR A 231 10.43 2.99 25.24
CA TYR A 231 10.26 2.00 26.32
C TYR A 231 11.61 1.62 26.96
N LYS A 232 12.65 1.42 26.15
CA LYS A 232 14.00 1.14 26.65
C LYS A 232 14.59 2.31 27.44
N GLU A 233 14.34 3.54 27.00
CA GLU A 233 14.80 4.75 27.67
C GLU A 233 14.10 4.97 29.02
N ASP A 234 12.78 4.77 29.08
CA ASP A 234 12.01 4.79 30.34
C ASP A 234 12.53 3.75 31.34
N VAL A 235 12.78 2.51 30.88
CA VAL A 235 13.38 1.46 31.71
C VAL A 235 14.79 1.84 32.18
N ALA A 236 15.64 2.37 31.29
CA ALA A 236 16.99 2.81 31.64
C ALA A 236 16.98 3.95 32.66
N SER A 237 16.05 4.90 32.55
CA SER A 237 15.87 6.00 33.50
C SER A 237 15.48 5.49 34.89
N ARG A 238 14.51 4.57 34.96
CA ARG A 238 14.08 3.95 36.23
C ARG A 238 15.19 3.08 36.85
N ALA A 239 15.97 2.37 36.03
CA ALA A 239 17.12 1.61 36.49
C ALA A 239 18.21 2.52 37.07
N ALA A 240 18.49 3.66 36.43
CA ALA A 240 19.42 4.67 36.94
C ALA A 240 18.94 5.29 38.26
N ALA A 241 17.63 5.36 38.49
CA ALA A 241 17.02 5.76 39.76
C ALA A 241 17.07 4.67 40.86
N GLY A 242 17.72 3.54 40.62
CA GLY A 242 17.94 2.47 41.60
C GLY A 242 16.91 1.34 41.60
N ARG A 243 15.96 1.33 40.65
CA ARG A 243 14.97 0.25 40.51
C ARG A 243 15.60 -0.96 39.80
N ASN A 244 15.31 -2.18 40.26
CA ASN A 244 15.77 -3.39 39.58
C ASN A 244 14.89 -3.73 38.37
N ILE A 245 15.09 -2.99 37.27
CA ILE A 245 14.30 -3.12 36.04
C ILE A 245 15.20 -3.25 34.82
N THR A 246 14.85 -4.15 33.89
CA THR A 246 15.62 -4.40 32.65
C THR A 246 14.69 -4.56 31.45
N ALA A 247 15.19 -4.18 30.27
CA ALA A 247 14.48 -4.31 28.99
C ALA A 247 15.31 -5.12 28.00
N GLU A 248 14.73 -6.19 27.45
CA GLU A 248 15.38 -7.14 26.55
C GLU A 248 14.53 -7.34 25.30
N THR A 249 15.11 -7.22 24.10
CA THR A 249 14.39 -7.53 22.85
C THR A 249 14.44 -9.03 22.61
N LEU A 250 13.30 -9.71 22.72
CA LEU A 250 13.19 -11.15 22.47
C LEU A 250 13.08 -11.48 20.98
N HIS A 251 12.46 -10.59 20.21
CA HIS A 251 12.32 -10.74 18.76
C HIS A 251 12.33 -9.39 18.06
N GLN A 252 12.92 -9.34 16.86
CA GLN A 252 12.77 -8.25 15.89
C GLN A 252 12.92 -8.80 14.47
N GLY A 253 12.07 -8.36 13.55
CA GLY A 253 12.20 -8.72 12.14
C GLY A 253 10.99 -8.32 11.30
N TRP A 254 11.15 -8.37 9.98
CA TRP A 254 10.06 -8.14 9.05
C TRP A 254 9.08 -9.32 9.05
N GLY A 255 7.81 -9.02 9.27
CA GLY A 255 6.67 -9.86 8.98
C GLY A 255 6.14 -9.64 7.56
N ARG A 256 4.96 -10.18 7.28
CA ARG A 256 4.31 -10.02 5.97
C ARG A 256 3.73 -8.62 5.82
N TYR A 257 3.13 -8.08 6.88
CA TYR A 257 2.43 -6.79 6.87
C TYR A 257 3.18 -5.71 7.64
N SER A 258 3.87 -6.08 8.72
CA SER A 258 4.57 -5.12 9.60
C SER A 258 6.00 -5.55 9.94
N TYR A 259 6.81 -4.61 10.45
CA TYR A 259 8.01 -4.93 11.21
C TYR A 259 7.59 -5.29 12.64
N PHE A 260 7.80 -6.55 13.03
CA PHE A 260 7.31 -7.12 14.28
C PHE A 260 8.43 -7.20 15.32
N GLU A 261 8.17 -6.69 16.52
CA GLU A 261 9.10 -6.77 17.64
C GLU A 261 8.40 -7.18 18.94
N VAL A 262 9.11 -7.93 19.77
CA VAL A 262 8.68 -8.28 21.13
C VAL A 262 9.74 -7.82 22.10
N LEU A 263 9.36 -6.90 22.99
CA LEU A 263 10.18 -6.41 24.09
C LEU A 263 9.73 -7.07 25.39
N GLN A 264 10.67 -7.57 26.17
CA GLN A 264 10.44 -8.01 27.54
C GLN A 264 10.95 -6.95 28.51
N ILE A 265 10.08 -6.52 29.41
CA ILE A 265 10.42 -5.71 30.57
C ILE A 265 10.33 -6.62 31.80
N LYS A 266 11.42 -6.69 32.56
CA LYS A 266 11.50 -7.37 33.85
C LYS A 266 11.63 -6.30 34.92
N ASP A 267 10.61 -6.15 35.76
CA ASP A 267 10.59 -5.22 36.89
C ASP A 267 10.50 -6.02 38.18
N GLU A 268 11.62 -6.10 38.91
CA GLU A 268 11.81 -7.01 40.04
C GLU A 268 11.57 -8.49 39.64
N SER A 269 10.43 -9.06 40.04
CA SER A 269 10.00 -10.42 39.68
C SER A 269 8.97 -10.45 38.55
N ARG A 270 8.37 -9.30 38.22
CA ARG A 270 7.30 -9.20 37.23
C ARG A 270 7.86 -9.13 35.82
N ARG A 271 7.22 -9.84 34.91
CA ARG A 271 7.54 -9.85 33.48
C ARG A 271 6.38 -9.24 32.71
N THR A 272 6.69 -8.35 31.78
CA THR A 272 5.73 -7.83 30.80
C THR A 272 6.34 -7.97 29.42
N LEU A 273 5.62 -8.61 28.51
CA LEU A 273 5.96 -8.73 27.11
C LEU A 273 5.13 -7.72 26.33
N THR A 274 5.77 -6.85 25.55
CA THR A 274 5.09 -5.84 24.74
C THR A 274 5.37 -6.12 23.27
N GLY A 275 4.32 -6.22 22.46
CA GLY A 275 4.38 -6.39 21.02
C GLY A 275 4.29 -5.06 20.28
N PHE A 276 5.14 -4.88 19.28
CA PHE A 276 5.21 -3.68 18.45
C PHE A 276 5.02 -4.03 16.99
N TYR A 277 4.17 -3.25 16.30
CA TYR A 277 4.02 -3.27 14.84
C TYR A 277 4.54 -1.94 14.28
N ASN A 278 5.50 -2.00 13.36
CA ASN A 278 6.14 -0.82 12.77
C ASN A 278 6.65 0.18 13.82
N ASP A 279 7.32 -0.33 14.88
CA ASP A 279 7.86 0.48 15.99
C ASP A 279 6.80 1.26 16.78
N MET A 280 5.56 0.76 16.82
CA MET A 280 4.50 1.25 17.71
C MET A 280 3.96 0.10 18.55
N SER A 281 3.90 0.30 19.88
CA SER A 281 3.28 -0.63 20.83
C SER A 281 1.82 -0.90 20.47
N GLN A 282 1.40 -2.17 20.46
CA GLN A 282 0.04 -2.59 20.08
C GLN A 282 -0.66 -3.39 21.17
N TRP A 283 0.09 -4.26 21.84
CA TRP A 283 -0.45 -5.13 22.86
C TRP A 283 0.64 -5.48 23.86
N TRP A 284 0.22 -6.01 25.01
CA TRP A 284 1.12 -6.55 26.01
C TRP A 284 0.55 -7.81 26.65
N TYR A 285 1.42 -8.59 27.29
CA TYR A 285 1.11 -9.84 27.97
C TYR A 285 1.96 -9.96 29.26
N MET A 286 1.35 -10.45 30.35
CA MET A 286 2.03 -10.65 31.63
C MET A 286 2.06 -12.14 31.99
N PRO A 287 3.17 -12.86 31.76
CA PRO A 287 3.27 -14.27 32.12
C PRO A 287 3.42 -14.47 33.63
N GLY A 288 2.84 -15.54 34.17
CA GLY A 288 2.94 -15.97 35.57
C GLY A 288 2.09 -15.19 36.57
N GLU A 289 1.46 -14.10 36.15
CA GLU A 289 0.53 -13.29 36.94
C GLU A 289 -0.88 -13.47 36.38
N PRO A 290 -1.96 -13.36 37.19
CA PRO A 290 -3.31 -13.23 36.65
C PRO A 290 -3.42 -12.03 35.68
N THR A 291 -4.38 -12.06 34.76
CA THR A 291 -4.65 -10.89 33.90
C THR A 291 -4.94 -9.67 34.79
N GLU A 292 -4.39 -8.50 34.43
CA GLU A 292 -4.63 -7.26 35.21
C GLU A 292 -6.13 -7.00 35.36
N GLN A 293 -6.55 -6.54 36.54
CA GLN A 293 -7.91 -6.06 36.74
C GLN A 293 -7.99 -4.55 36.49
N ASP A 294 -7.74 -4.15 35.24
CA ASP A 294 -7.97 -2.78 34.78
C ASP A 294 -9.33 -2.67 34.08
N PHE A 295 -9.64 -1.50 33.51
CA PHE A 295 -10.92 -1.15 32.92
C PHE A 295 -11.40 -2.19 31.90
N ARG A 296 -10.53 -2.61 30.97
CA ARG A 296 -10.85 -3.67 30.00
C ARG A 296 -11.37 -4.93 30.67
N GLU A 297 -10.61 -5.53 31.56
CA GLU A 297 -10.98 -6.79 32.21
C GLU A 297 -12.24 -6.63 33.05
N ALA A 298 -12.40 -5.51 33.75
CA ALA A 298 -13.60 -5.22 34.52
C ALA A 298 -14.88 -5.12 33.66
N MET A 299 -14.75 -4.70 32.40
CA MET A 299 -15.89 -4.66 31.45
C MET A 299 -16.18 -6.02 30.82
N LEU A 300 -15.16 -6.86 30.61
CA LEU A 300 -15.30 -8.16 29.94
C LEU A 300 -15.69 -9.29 30.91
N GLN A 301 -15.07 -9.35 32.09
CA GLN A 301 -15.13 -10.49 33.00
C GLN A 301 -16.55 -10.90 33.43
N PRO A 302 -17.48 -9.98 33.76
CA PRO A 302 -18.84 -10.35 34.19
C PRO A 302 -19.65 -11.08 33.11
N PHE A 303 -19.25 -10.95 31.84
CA PHE A 303 -19.88 -11.65 30.72
C PHE A 303 -19.19 -12.96 30.37
N LEU A 304 -18.03 -13.24 30.98
CA LEU A 304 -17.28 -14.47 30.77
C LEU A 304 -17.61 -15.57 31.78
N GLU A 305 -18.12 -15.22 32.98
CA GLU A 305 -18.33 -16.17 34.08
C GLU A 305 -19.21 -17.39 33.73
N ASN A 306 -20.08 -17.27 32.72
CA ASN A 306 -20.92 -18.36 32.22
C ASN A 306 -20.75 -18.63 30.72
N ALA A 307 -19.76 -17.99 30.07
CA ALA A 307 -19.52 -18.16 28.65
C ALA A 307 -18.82 -19.50 28.38
N LYS A 308 -19.31 -20.24 27.40
CA LYS A 308 -18.66 -21.49 26.96
C LYS A 308 -17.73 -21.25 25.78
N SER A 309 -18.01 -20.21 24.99
CA SER A 309 -17.23 -19.92 23.80
C SER A 309 -17.01 -18.44 23.54
N VAL A 310 -15.78 -18.11 23.18
CA VAL A 310 -15.33 -16.72 22.92
C VAL A 310 -14.57 -16.66 21.60
N CYS A 311 -14.81 -15.61 20.81
CA CYS A 311 -14.01 -15.25 19.65
C CYS A 311 -13.29 -13.92 19.90
N VAL A 312 -11.97 -13.91 19.78
CA VAL A 312 -11.13 -12.72 19.95
C VAL A 312 -10.59 -12.28 18.59
N ILE A 313 -10.97 -11.08 18.17
CA ILE A 313 -10.51 -10.42 16.94
C ILE A 313 -9.31 -9.52 17.27
N GLY A 314 -8.17 -9.74 16.62
CA GLY A 314 -6.93 -9.03 16.92
C GLY A 314 -6.29 -9.52 18.22
N CYS A 315 -6.13 -10.84 18.35
CA CYS A 315 -5.72 -11.47 19.61
C CYS A 315 -4.29 -11.14 20.07
N GLY A 316 -3.38 -10.73 19.17
CA GLY A 316 -2.04 -10.24 19.50
C GLY A 316 -1.25 -11.20 20.39
N GLY A 317 -0.80 -10.71 21.55
CA GLY A 317 -0.07 -11.52 22.54
C GLY A 317 -0.90 -12.51 23.34
N GLY A 318 -2.24 -12.53 23.18
CA GLY A 318 -3.11 -13.51 23.84
C GLY A 318 -3.66 -13.08 25.20
N ARG A 319 -3.63 -11.78 25.53
CA ARG A 319 -4.16 -11.24 26.80
C ARG A 319 -5.64 -11.59 27.01
N ASP A 320 -6.47 -11.40 26.00
CA ASP A 320 -7.90 -11.73 26.07
C ASP A 320 -8.18 -13.23 26.16
N ILE A 321 -7.33 -14.03 25.52
CA ILE A 321 -7.41 -15.50 25.59
C ILE A 321 -7.08 -15.97 27.00
N LYS A 322 -6.07 -15.36 27.62
CA LYS A 322 -5.74 -15.61 29.03
C LYS A 322 -6.90 -15.24 29.94
N LEU A 323 -7.49 -14.06 29.78
CA LEU A 323 -8.66 -13.62 30.54
C LEU A 323 -9.84 -14.61 30.40
N ALA A 324 -10.17 -15.01 29.17
CA ALA A 324 -11.25 -15.95 28.90
C ALA A 324 -10.98 -17.32 29.55
N ARG A 325 -9.75 -17.81 29.51
CA ARG A 325 -9.38 -19.06 30.21
C ARG A 325 -9.49 -18.93 31.73
N GLU A 326 -9.02 -17.82 32.31
CA GLU A 326 -9.12 -17.56 33.75
C GLU A 326 -10.59 -17.50 34.22
N ALA A 327 -11.50 -17.12 33.33
CA ALA A 327 -12.95 -17.16 33.57
C ALA A 327 -13.59 -18.53 33.33
N GLY A 328 -12.83 -19.55 32.88
CA GLY A 328 -13.32 -20.92 32.69
C GLY A 328 -13.97 -21.21 31.34
N VAL A 329 -13.74 -20.38 30.31
CA VAL A 329 -14.28 -20.59 28.96
C VAL A 329 -13.72 -21.87 28.33
N GLU A 330 -14.60 -22.70 27.77
CA GLU A 330 -14.26 -24.02 27.23
C GLU A 330 -13.69 -24.00 25.80
N ARG A 331 -14.12 -23.03 24.98
CA ARG A 331 -13.73 -22.94 23.56
C ARG A 331 -13.39 -21.50 23.17
N MET A 332 -12.13 -21.26 22.81
CA MET A 332 -11.65 -19.94 22.42
C MET A 332 -11.15 -19.94 20.98
N LEU A 333 -11.68 -19.04 20.16
CA LEU A 333 -11.15 -18.72 18.84
C LEU A 333 -10.32 -17.44 18.94
N ALA A 334 -9.06 -17.49 18.54
CA ALA A 334 -8.16 -16.36 18.47
C ALA A 334 -7.87 -16.06 16.99
N ILE A 335 -8.21 -14.86 16.51
CA ILE A 335 -7.94 -14.45 15.13
C ILE A 335 -6.97 -13.27 15.15
N ASP A 336 -5.90 -13.35 14.37
CA ASP A 336 -5.00 -12.22 14.10
C ASP A 336 -4.63 -12.18 12.62
N VAL A 337 -4.49 -10.97 12.07
CA VAL A 337 -4.06 -10.81 10.69
C VAL A 337 -2.54 -10.99 10.55
N GLU A 338 -1.74 -10.72 11.59
CA GLU A 338 -0.28 -10.72 11.51
C GLU A 338 0.30 -12.13 11.61
N PRO A 339 0.90 -12.68 10.54
CA PRO A 339 1.47 -14.04 10.55
C PRO A 339 2.64 -14.21 11.52
N ALA A 340 3.27 -13.12 11.99
CA ALA A 340 4.27 -13.19 13.04
C ALA A 340 3.71 -13.73 14.37
N ILE A 341 2.41 -13.62 14.65
CA ILE A 341 1.80 -14.21 15.86
C ILE A 341 1.98 -15.73 15.87
N GLU A 342 1.70 -16.42 14.75
CA GLU A 342 1.90 -17.86 14.67
C GLU A 342 3.39 -18.23 14.76
N ARG A 343 4.25 -17.58 13.97
CA ARG A 343 5.68 -17.95 13.90
C ARG A 343 6.46 -17.61 15.17
N VAL A 344 6.12 -16.50 15.82
CA VAL A 344 6.90 -15.96 16.94
C VAL A 344 6.20 -16.21 18.27
N VAL A 345 4.93 -15.83 18.43
CA VAL A 345 4.22 -15.95 19.72
C VAL A 345 3.86 -17.41 20.00
N ARG A 346 3.21 -18.11 19.05
CA ARG A 346 2.94 -19.56 19.17
C ARG A 346 4.16 -20.43 18.88
N GLY A 347 5.12 -19.92 18.09
CA GLY A 347 6.33 -20.62 17.71
C GLY A 347 7.51 -20.33 18.64
N SER A 348 8.46 -19.50 18.20
CA SER A 348 9.77 -19.36 18.88
C SER A 348 9.73 -18.82 20.31
N LEU A 349 8.66 -18.13 20.71
CA LEU A 349 8.46 -17.56 22.04
C LEU A 349 7.30 -18.22 22.82
N ALA A 350 6.82 -19.40 22.40
CA ALA A 350 5.65 -20.06 23.00
C ALA A 350 5.71 -20.13 24.53
N ASP A 351 6.84 -20.57 25.09
CA ASP A 351 7.05 -20.67 26.53
C ASP A 351 7.02 -19.30 27.24
N SER A 352 7.45 -18.24 26.57
CA SER A 352 7.38 -16.88 27.15
C SER A 352 5.94 -16.38 27.26
N PHE A 353 5.06 -16.88 26.40
CA PHE A 353 3.62 -16.57 26.39
C PHE A 353 2.78 -17.72 26.97
N GLU A 354 3.34 -18.53 27.88
CA GLU A 354 2.62 -19.59 28.61
C GLU A 354 1.91 -20.60 27.69
N ASN A 355 2.45 -20.79 26.49
CA ASN A 355 1.85 -21.59 25.44
C ASN A 355 0.39 -21.20 25.14
N VAL A 356 0.01 -19.91 25.30
CA VAL A 356 -1.38 -19.42 25.26
C VAL A 356 -2.17 -19.91 24.05
N TYR A 357 -1.53 -20.00 22.88
CA TYR A 357 -2.13 -20.44 21.61
C TYR A 357 -1.91 -21.92 21.25
N SER A 358 -1.22 -22.69 22.09
CA SER A 358 -0.92 -24.11 21.87
C SER A 358 -1.78 -25.03 22.76
N GLN A 359 -2.76 -24.46 23.43
CA GLN A 359 -3.62 -25.16 24.39
C GLN A 359 -4.84 -25.74 23.68
N ASP A 360 -5.35 -26.86 24.17
CA ASP A 360 -6.41 -27.63 23.49
C ASP A 360 -7.73 -26.86 23.36
N ASP A 361 -7.97 -25.91 24.26
CA ASP A 361 -9.14 -25.03 24.30
C ASP A 361 -9.03 -23.82 23.36
N VAL A 362 -7.89 -23.60 22.70
CA VAL A 362 -7.63 -22.42 21.85
C VAL A 362 -7.37 -22.81 20.39
N LYS A 363 -8.19 -22.28 19.49
CA LYS A 363 -7.95 -22.30 18.04
C LYS A 363 -7.37 -20.96 17.59
N LEU A 364 -6.09 -20.93 17.19
CA LEU A 364 -5.49 -19.77 16.53
C LEU A 364 -5.75 -19.82 15.02
N VAL A 365 -6.21 -18.71 14.45
CA VAL A 365 -6.39 -18.50 13.01
C VAL A 365 -5.60 -17.26 12.59
N ILE A 366 -4.69 -17.44 11.63
CA ILE A 366 -4.00 -16.32 10.98
C ILE A 366 -4.78 -15.94 9.72
N GLY A 367 -5.34 -14.74 9.72
CA GLY A 367 -6.11 -14.20 8.60
C GLY A 367 -7.02 -13.04 8.98
N ASP A 368 -7.70 -12.50 7.98
CA ASP A 368 -8.69 -11.45 8.19
C ASP A 368 -9.94 -12.01 8.92
N ALA A 369 -10.29 -11.37 10.03
CA ALA A 369 -11.37 -11.83 10.90
C ALA A 369 -12.75 -11.75 10.24
N ARG A 370 -12.96 -10.77 9.38
CA ARG A 370 -14.20 -10.64 8.63
C ARG A 370 -14.39 -11.79 7.65
N THR A 371 -13.38 -12.06 6.84
CA THR A 371 -13.37 -13.20 5.90
C THR A 371 -13.67 -14.50 6.64
N TYR A 372 -13.05 -14.72 7.80
CA TYR A 372 -13.29 -15.93 8.59
C TYR A 372 -14.74 -16.01 9.09
N LEU A 373 -15.26 -14.95 9.71
CA LEU A 373 -16.61 -14.93 10.30
C LEU A 373 -17.73 -14.91 9.24
N GLU A 374 -17.48 -14.41 8.03
CA GLU A 374 -18.44 -14.52 6.92
C GLU A 374 -18.51 -15.95 6.35
N THR A 375 -17.40 -16.68 6.37
CA THR A 375 -17.28 -18.02 5.75
C THR A 375 -17.53 -19.19 6.70
N HIS A 376 -17.58 -18.95 8.01
CA HIS A 376 -17.81 -19.98 9.04
C HIS A 376 -19.07 -19.69 9.85
N GLU A 377 -19.83 -20.74 10.19
CA GLU A 377 -21.13 -20.60 10.84
C GLU A 377 -21.12 -20.73 12.37
N ASP A 378 -19.95 -20.97 12.97
CA ASP A 378 -19.79 -21.05 14.42
C ASP A 378 -20.30 -19.79 15.12
N LYS A 379 -21.01 -20.00 16.24
CA LYS A 379 -21.50 -18.94 17.13
C LYS A 379 -20.73 -18.89 18.44
N TYR A 380 -20.76 -17.73 19.10
CA TYR A 380 -20.01 -17.45 20.32
C TYR A 380 -20.86 -16.75 21.37
N ASP A 381 -20.59 -17.02 22.64
CA ASP A 381 -21.20 -16.32 23.78
C ASP A 381 -20.61 -14.92 23.94
N ALA A 382 -19.35 -14.73 23.53
CA ALA A 382 -18.77 -13.40 23.41
C ALA A 382 -17.86 -13.24 22.19
N ILE A 383 -17.89 -12.06 21.58
CA ILE A 383 -16.92 -11.64 20.56
C ILE A 383 -16.19 -10.40 21.07
N PHE A 384 -14.86 -10.48 21.19
CA PHE A 384 -13.99 -9.41 21.65
C PHE A 384 -13.31 -8.73 20.47
N PHE A 385 -13.51 -7.41 20.37
CA PHE A 385 -12.92 -6.55 19.35
C PHE A 385 -12.26 -5.33 20.02
N TRP A 386 -11.22 -5.57 20.81
CA TRP A 386 -10.57 -4.55 21.63
C TRP A 386 -9.27 -4.06 21.02
N SER A 387 -9.20 -2.75 20.76
CA SER A 387 -8.03 -2.02 20.28
C SER A 387 -7.30 -2.70 19.12
N VAL A 388 -8.07 -3.25 18.17
CA VAL A 388 -7.52 -3.68 16.88
C VAL A 388 -7.14 -2.41 16.14
N GLY A 389 -5.91 -1.93 16.30
CA GLY A 389 -5.46 -0.68 15.70
C GLY A 389 -5.87 -0.65 14.24
N GLY A 390 -6.81 0.22 13.87
CA GLY A 390 -6.97 0.56 12.47
C GLY A 390 -5.69 1.29 12.14
N TYR A 391 -4.79 0.68 11.36
CA TYR A 391 -3.51 1.29 11.08
C TYR A 391 -3.82 2.57 10.32
N PRO A 392 -3.61 3.77 10.91
CA PRO A 392 -3.93 5.00 10.22
C PRO A 392 -2.93 5.29 9.08
N GLN A 393 -1.96 4.40 8.89
CA GLN A 393 -0.80 4.53 8.01
C GLN A 393 -1.16 4.37 6.52
N LEU A 394 -2.32 3.79 6.20
CA LEU A 394 -2.89 3.68 4.87
C LEU A 394 -4.39 3.96 4.98
N MET A 395 -4.95 5.00 4.35
CA MET A 395 -6.42 5.15 4.32
C MET A 395 -7.12 3.93 3.69
N LEU A 396 -6.39 3.14 2.88
CA LEU A 396 -6.80 1.90 2.18
C LEU A 396 -6.53 0.60 2.98
N GLU A 397 -6.42 0.65 4.30
CA GLU A 397 -5.95 -0.46 5.13
C GLU A 397 -7.05 -1.48 5.52
N PRO A 398 -6.74 -2.79 5.59
CA PRO A 398 -7.64 -3.87 6.01
C PRO A 398 -8.42 -3.60 7.30
N GLY A 399 -7.81 -2.91 8.27
CA GLY A 399 -8.43 -2.58 9.56
C GLY A 399 -9.71 -1.73 9.46
N ASN A 400 -10.01 -1.12 8.31
CA ASN A 400 -11.27 -0.40 8.10
C ASN A 400 -12.42 -1.33 7.69
N MET A 401 -12.14 -2.47 7.03
CA MET A 401 -13.19 -3.37 6.55
C MET A 401 -13.85 -4.20 7.64
N ILE A 402 -13.22 -4.34 8.80
CA ILE A 402 -13.79 -4.97 10.00
C ILE A 402 -14.68 -4.00 10.83
N ARG A 403 -14.87 -2.76 10.36
CA ARG A 403 -15.60 -1.67 11.04
C ARG A 403 -16.82 -1.18 10.26
N THR A 404 -17.12 -1.79 9.11
CA THR A 404 -18.28 -1.43 8.30
C THR A 404 -19.55 -1.98 8.94
N GLN A 405 -20.70 -1.44 8.53
CA GLN A 405 -22.02 -1.93 8.91
C GLN A 405 -22.16 -3.40 8.55
N GLU A 406 -21.71 -3.81 7.37
CA GLU A 406 -21.74 -5.19 6.91
C GLU A 406 -20.90 -6.09 7.83
N ALA A 407 -19.69 -5.67 8.21
CA ALA A 407 -18.83 -6.42 9.11
C ALA A 407 -19.42 -6.55 10.51
N LEU A 408 -19.89 -5.45 11.11
CA LEU A 408 -20.49 -5.47 12.44
C LEU A 408 -21.79 -6.31 12.45
N THR A 409 -22.59 -6.24 11.39
CA THR A 409 -23.78 -7.09 11.24
C THR A 409 -23.40 -8.57 11.12
N ALA A 410 -22.35 -8.88 10.35
CA ALA A 410 -21.81 -10.24 10.25
C ALA A 410 -21.33 -10.73 11.62
N PHE A 411 -20.63 -9.92 12.40
CA PHE A 411 -20.18 -10.28 13.75
C PHE A 411 -21.35 -10.55 14.70
N LEU A 412 -22.37 -9.68 14.71
CA LEU A 412 -23.59 -9.90 15.51
C LEU A 412 -24.31 -11.19 15.11
N SER A 413 -24.30 -11.57 13.83
CA SER A 413 -24.90 -12.83 13.36
C SER A 413 -24.19 -14.09 13.88
N ARG A 414 -22.95 -13.94 14.36
CA ARG A 414 -22.14 -15.01 15.00
C ARG A 414 -22.23 -15.00 16.52
N LEU A 415 -23.10 -14.19 17.11
CA LEU A 415 -23.42 -14.33 18.53
C LEU A 415 -24.48 -15.41 18.74
N GLU A 416 -24.35 -16.13 19.87
CA GLU A 416 -25.48 -16.85 20.44
C GLU A 416 -26.62 -15.85 20.80
N PRO A 417 -27.87 -16.31 20.96
CA PRO A 417 -28.99 -15.43 21.33
C PRO A 417 -28.74 -14.62 22.61
N GLU A 418 -27.93 -15.16 23.53
CA GLU A 418 -27.59 -14.53 24.80
C GLU A 418 -26.22 -13.86 24.79
N GLY A 419 -25.51 -13.92 23.66
CA GLY A 419 -24.12 -13.48 23.57
C GLY A 419 -23.95 -11.97 23.43
N CYS A 420 -22.74 -11.50 23.74
CA CYS A 420 -22.35 -10.09 23.71
C CYS A 420 -21.16 -9.84 22.78
N PHE A 421 -21.23 -8.76 22.01
CA PHE A 421 -20.10 -8.19 21.28
C PHE A 421 -19.49 -7.04 22.08
N PHE A 422 -18.15 -7.02 22.15
CA PHE A 422 -17.39 -6.01 22.89
C PHE A 422 -16.46 -5.28 21.93
N LEU A 423 -16.50 -3.95 21.97
CA LEU A 423 -15.60 -3.10 21.22
C LEU A 423 -14.98 -2.09 22.18
N GLY A 424 -13.66 -1.99 22.20
CA GLY A 424 -12.98 -1.03 23.07
C GLY A 424 -11.75 -0.42 22.41
N TYR A 425 -11.36 0.78 22.82
CA TYR A 425 -10.18 1.50 22.31
C TYR A 425 -9.86 2.71 23.20
N ASP A 426 -8.64 3.24 23.05
CA ASP A 426 -8.19 4.45 23.78
C ASP A 426 -8.95 5.71 23.31
N ARG A 427 -9.48 6.48 24.26
CA ARG A 427 -10.19 7.74 24.04
C ARG A 427 -9.34 8.80 23.36
N ALA A 428 -8.01 8.76 23.47
CA ALA A 428 -7.12 9.61 22.69
C ALA A 428 -7.36 9.46 21.18
N LEU A 429 -7.94 8.34 20.75
CA LEU A 429 -8.34 8.08 19.37
C LEU A 429 -9.72 8.63 18.99
N ASP A 430 -10.53 9.08 19.94
CA ASP A 430 -11.90 9.59 19.71
C ASP A 430 -12.29 10.62 20.79
N PRO A 431 -11.58 11.76 20.87
CA PRO A 431 -11.79 12.74 21.93
C PRO A 431 -13.23 13.29 21.96
N ASP A 432 -13.88 13.34 20.79
CA ASP A 432 -15.21 13.90 20.57
C ASP A 432 -16.34 12.84 20.54
N LEU A 433 -16.05 11.57 20.82
CA LEU A 433 -17.03 10.45 20.83
C LEU A 433 -17.71 10.18 19.48
N VAL A 434 -17.13 10.62 18.37
CA VAL A 434 -17.75 10.45 17.05
C VAL A 434 -17.75 8.99 16.65
N LEU A 435 -16.64 8.27 16.88
CA LEU A 435 -16.54 6.86 16.51
C LEU A 435 -17.44 6.02 17.40
N LEU A 436 -17.45 6.32 18.70
CA LEU A 436 -18.26 5.61 19.66
C LEU A 436 -19.73 5.69 19.28
N ARG A 437 -20.23 6.91 19.00
CA ARG A 437 -21.60 7.14 18.53
C ARG A 437 -21.88 6.45 17.20
N GLN A 438 -20.92 6.43 16.29
CA GLN A 438 -21.06 5.77 14.99
C GLN A 438 -21.23 4.25 15.15
N TYR A 439 -20.37 3.60 15.95
CA TYR A 439 -20.48 2.17 16.23
C TYR A 439 -21.76 1.85 16.99
N ALA A 440 -22.09 2.63 18.03
CA ALA A 440 -23.32 2.43 18.80
C ALA A 440 -24.57 2.55 17.91
N THR A 441 -24.65 3.60 17.10
CA THR A 441 -25.79 3.79 16.17
C THR A 441 -25.86 2.67 15.13
N THR A 442 -24.72 2.19 14.63
CA THR A 442 -24.66 1.08 13.66
C THR A 442 -25.16 -0.24 14.28
N LEU A 443 -24.67 -0.59 15.47
CA LEU A 443 -25.05 -1.81 16.18
C LEU A 443 -26.53 -1.78 16.60
N SER A 444 -27.00 -0.66 17.14
CA SER A 444 -28.42 -0.46 17.46
C SER A 444 -29.30 -0.54 16.21
N GLY A 445 -28.85 0.03 15.08
CA GLY A 445 -29.54 -0.07 13.79
C GLY A 445 -29.61 -1.50 13.23
N ALA A 446 -28.67 -2.36 13.61
CA ALA A 446 -28.70 -3.80 13.33
C ALA A 446 -29.54 -4.62 14.34
N GLY A 447 -30.19 -3.95 15.31
CA GLY A 447 -31.09 -4.55 16.28
C GLY A 447 -30.46 -4.96 17.61
N ALA A 448 -29.17 -4.66 17.84
CA ALA A 448 -28.51 -4.96 19.10
C ALA A 448 -28.92 -3.99 20.23
N HIS A 449 -28.94 -4.46 21.47
CA HIS A 449 -29.03 -3.56 22.63
C HIS A 449 -27.63 -3.12 23.03
N VAL A 450 -27.40 -1.81 23.13
CA VAL A 450 -26.06 -1.24 23.25
C VAL A 450 -25.92 -0.43 24.53
N ALA A 451 -24.79 -0.60 25.22
CA ALA A 451 -24.36 0.23 26.33
C ALA A 451 -22.88 0.60 26.17
N ALA A 452 -22.49 1.78 26.63
CA ALA A 452 -21.09 2.22 26.59
C ALA A 452 -20.61 2.74 27.94
N PHE A 453 -19.32 2.55 28.19
CA PHE A 453 -18.64 2.95 29.41
C PHE A 453 -17.32 3.63 29.08
N GLU A 454 -16.88 4.50 29.97
CA GLU A 454 -15.57 5.15 29.90
C GLU A 454 -14.91 5.14 31.28
N ASN A 455 -13.58 5.26 31.30
CA ASN A 455 -12.83 5.67 32.48
C ASN A 455 -12.28 7.09 32.27
N HIS A 456 -12.22 7.90 33.35
CA HIS A 456 -11.83 9.32 33.27
C HIS A 456 -10.57 9.63 34.10
N GLN A 457 -9.46 10.06 33.45
CA GLN A 457 -8.30 10.77 34.02
C GLN A 457 -7.33 11.40 32.99
N GLU A 458 -6.32 12.14 33.46
CA GLU A 458 -5.39 13.01 32.67
C GLU A 458 -4.41 12.30 31.71
N SER A 459 -4.25 10.96 31.75
CA SER A 459 -3.17 10.29 31.00
C SER A 459 -3.54 9.03 30.18
N ILE A 460 -4.52 8.23 30.59
CA ILE A 460 -5.04 7.09 29.81
C ILE A 460 -6.55 7.01 30.03
N ASN A 461 -7.32 7.10 28.95
CA ASN A 461 -8.77 7.00 28.95
C ASN A 461 -9.16 5.97 27.90
N GLU A 462 -10.09 5.06 28.19
CA GLU A 462 -10.56 4.01 27.29
C GLU A 462 -12.08 4.04 27.24
N PHE A 463 -12.61 3.61 26.09
CA PHE A 463 -14.04 3.31 25.92
C PHE A 463 -14.26 1.80 25.84
N ALA A 464 -15.39 1.38 26.37
CA ALA A 464 -15.95 0.05 26.16
C ALA A 464 -17.39 0.19 25.65
N LEU A 465 -17.68 -0.42 24.52
CA LEU A 465 -19.00 -0.54 23.92
C LEU A 465 -19.40 -2.01 23.98
N ILE A 466 -20.54 -2.29 24.60
CA ILE A 466 -21.06 -3.64 24.79
C ILE A 466 -22.40 -3.71 24.05
N ALA A 467 -22.53 -4.68 23.15
CA ALA A 467 -23.72 -4.91 22.36
C ALA A 467 -24.27 -6.33 22.57
N LEU A 468 -25.46 -6.45 23.13
CA LEU A 468 -26.18 -7.71 23.27
C LEU A 468 -26.76 -8.15 21.92
N SER A 469 -26.74 -9.45 21.67
CA SER A 469 -27.29 -10.09 20.47
C SER A 469 -28.70 -9.56 20.11
N PRO A 470 -28.97 -9.30 18.81
CA PRO A 470 -30.30 -8.86 18.36
C PRO A 470 -31.40 -9.93 18.53
N ASN A 471 -31.01 -11.18 18.84
CA ASN A 471 -31.92 -12.30 19.05
C ASN A 471 -32.19 -12.58 20.55
N ALA A 472 -31.78 -11.68 21.44
CA ALA A 472 -31.94 -11.85 22.88
C ALA A 472 -33.42 -11.88 23.31
N SER A 473 -33.73 -12.77 24.25
CA SER A 473 -35.06 -12.84 24.85
C SER A 473 -35.31 -11.65 25.80
N PRO A 474 -36.57 -11.28 26.09
CA PRO A 474 -36.88 -10.23 27.07
C PRO A 474 -36.28 -10.48 28.45
N ALA A 475 -36.24 -11.75 28.89
CA ALA A 475 -35.61 -12.13 30.15
C ALA A 475 -34.09 -11.91 30.11
N GLN A 476 -33.45 -12.18 28.98
CA GLN A 476 -32.02 -11.95 28.80
C GLN A 476 -31.68 -10.46 28.79
N ILE A 477 -32.53 -9.61 28.20
CA ILE A 477 -32.35 -8.16 28.24
C ILE A 477 -32.41 -7.65 29.69
N GLU A 478 -33.35 -8.16 30.50
CA GLU A 478 -33.43 -7.81 31.92
C GLU A 478 -32.18 -8.26 32.69
N GLN A 479 -31.67 -9.47 32.41
CA GLN A 479 -30.45 -9.98 33.02
C GLN A 479 -29.22 -9.17 32.59
N TRP A 480 -29.13 -8.78 31.32
CA TRP A 480 -28.08 -7.93 30.79
C TRP A 480 -28.03 -6.58 31.50
N GLU A 481 -29.16 -5.90 31.69
CA GLU A 481 -29.22 -4.64 32.44
C GLU A 481 -28.81 -4.81 33.92
N LYS A 482 -29.15 -5.95 34.56
CA LYS A 482 -28.65 -6.26 35.91
C LYS A 482 -27.13 -6.42 35.93
N THR A 483 -26.56 -7.13 34.95
CA THR A 483 -25.11 -7.27 34.80
C THR A 483 -24.45 -5.91 34.58
N LEU A 484 -24.98 -5.08 33.69
CA LEU A 484 -24.48 -3.72 33.47
C LEU A 484 -24.53 -2.85 34.73
N ALA A 485 -25.61 -2.95 35.51
CA ALA A 485 -25.75 -2.21 36.77
C ALA A 485 -24.79 -2.72 37.86
N SER A 486 -24.33 -3.98 37.77
CA SER A 486 -23.36 -4.57 38.68
C SER A 486 -21.90 -4.25 38.35
N LEU A 487 -21.63 -3.65 37.18
CA LEU A 487 -20.29 -3.28 36.77
C LEU A 487 -19.66 -2.30 37.78
N PRO A 488 -18.35 -2.44 38.06
CA PRO A 488 -17.70 -1.62 39.06
C PRO A 488 -17.71 -0.14 38.67
N ASN A 489 -18.09 0.72 39.61
CA ASN A 489 -18.01 2.17 39.43
C ASN A 489 -16.58 2.72 39.58
N ARG A 490 -15.65 1.87 40.04
CA ARG A 490 -14.21 2.16 40.13
C ARG A 490 -13.37 0.92 39.85
N VAL A 491 -12.32 1.09 39.05
CA VAL A 491 -11.36 0.04 38.70
C VAL A 491 -9.95 0.61 38.79
N ALA A 492 -9.04 -0.07 39.49
CA ALA A 492 -7.67 0.42 39.74
C ALA A 492 -7.62 1.88 40.25
N GLY A 493 -8.60 2.28 41.09
CA GLY A 493 -8.73 3.66 41.60
C GLY A 493 -9.36 4.67 40.64
N ARG A 494 -9.59 4.31 39.37
CA ARG A 494 -10.16 5.14 38.31
C ARG A 494 -11.68 5.04 38.32
N ARG A 495 -12.38 6.15 38.07
CA ARG A 495 -13.85 6.17 38.00
C ARG A 495 -14.30 5.59 36.66
N VAL A 496 -15.30 4.72 36.70
CA VAL A 496 -16.01 4.20 35.53
C VAL A 496 -17.37 4.86 35.44
N THR A 497 -17.73 5.35 34.26
CA THR A 497 -19.01 6.01 33.99
C THR A 497 -19.71 5.36 32.80
N ARG A 498 -20.99 5.02 32.95
CA ARG A 498 -21.87 4.67 31.83
C ARG A 498 -22.20 5.94 31.06
N ILE A 499 -21.99 5.92 29.76
CA ILE A 499 -22.36 7.03 28.87
C ILE A 499 -23.87 6.94 28.64
N PRO A 500 -24.63 8.05 28.80
CA PRO A 500 -26.07 8.03 28.62
C PRO A 500 -26.48 7.63 27.20
N ASP A 501 -27.53 6.82 27.06
CA ASP A 501 -28.00 6.33 25.75
C ASP A 501 -28.32 7.46 24.76
N ALA A 502 -28.82 8.60 25.27
CA ALA A 502 -29.08 9.80 24.47
C ALA A 502 -27.81 10.41 23.85
N GLU A 503 -26.65 10.19 24.48
CA GLU A 503 -25.34 10.63 23.97
C GLU A 503 -24.71 9.63 23.00
N LEU A 504 -25.23 8.41 22.90
CA LEU A 504 -24.75 7.37 21.98
C LEU A 504 -25.33 7.48 20.56
N VAL A 505 -26.36 8.31 20.38
CA VAL A 505 -26.97 8.55 19.07
C VAL A 505 -26.15 9.57 18.28
N GLN A 506 -25.69 9.19 17.09
CA GLN A 506 -24.99 10.12 16.21
C GLN A 506 -25.98 11.02 15.46
N PRO A 507 -25.89 12.36 15.59
CA PRO A 507 -26.68 13.27 14.76
C PRO A 507 -26.29 13.15 13.28
N ASN A 508 -27.26 13.18 12.37
CA ASN A 508 -27.03 13.06 10.91
C ASN A 508 -26.22 11.80 10.52
N PHE A 509 -26.46 10.70 11.22
CA PHE A 509 -25.76 9.43 11.03
C PHE A 509 -25.72 9.00 9.56
N LYS A 510 -24.51 8.65 9.10
CA LYS A 510 -24.28 7.93 7.85
C LYS A 510 -23.49 6.68 8.19
N PRO A 511 -23.99 5.48 7.86
CA PRO A 511 -23.28 4.26 8.16
C PRO A 511 -21.99 4.18 7.36
N VAL A 512 -20.99 3.57 7.98
CA VAL A 512 -19.79 3.09 7.30
C VAL A 512 -20.19 1.86 6.52
N VAL A 513 -19.99 1.85 5.22
CA VAL A 513 -20.34 0.70 4.39
C VAL A 513 -19.12 0.21 3.64
N ASP A 514 -19.15 -1.02 3.13
CA ASP A 514 -18.08 -1.58 2.29
C ASP A 514 -17.78 -0.74 1.05
N ASP A 515 -18.79 -0.06 0.51
CA ASP A 515 -18.62 0.87 -0.61
C ASP A 515 -17.87 2.14 -0.19
N ARG A 516 -17.96 2.54 1.08
CA ARG A 516 -17.42 3.78 1.65
C ARG A 516 -16.75 3.51 3.00
N PRO A 517 -15.74 2.63 3.03
CA PRO A 517 -15.07 2.26 4.28
C PRO A 517 -14.30 3.45 4.86
N TYR A 518 -13.98 4.45 4.02
CA TYR A 518 -13.20 5.64 4.33
C TYR A 518 -14.01 6.78 4.97
N LEU A 519 -15.34 6.74 4.86
CA LEU A 519 -16.24 7.68 5.54
C LEU A 519 -16.65 7.18 6.94
N GLY A 520 -16.11 6.03 7.33
CA GLY A 520 -16.22 5.50 8.67
C GLY A 520 -14.97 5.66 9.47
N GLY A 521 -15.14 5.80 10.78
CA GLY A 521 -13.98 5.91 11.63
C GLY A 521 -13.31 7.28 11.48
N ASN A 522 -12.06 7.28 11.94
CA ASN A 522 -11.25 8.43 12.25
C ASN A 522 -11.05 9.47 11.13
N ILE A 523 -11.37 9.18 9.87
CA ILE A 523 -11.11 10.12 8.76
C ILE A 523 -12.03 11.34 8.80
N SER A 524 -13.33 11.22 9.12
CA SER A 524 -14.20 12.40 9.21
C SER A 524 -13.91 13.29 10.43
N THR A 525 -13.24 12.74 11.45
CA THR A 525 -12.76 13.47 12.63
C THR A 525 -11.34 13.99 12.50
N ILE A 526 -10.50 13.37 11.66
CA ILE A 526 -9.13 13.81 11.35
C ILE A 526 -9.13 14.82 10.19
N LEU A 527 -9.94 14.61 9.16
CA LEU A 527 -10.12 15.48 8.00
C LEU A 527 -11.60 15.58 7.63
N SER A 528 -12.23 16.71 7.93
CA SER A 528 -13.58 16.99 7.44
C SER A 528 -13.65 16.91 5.90
N PRO A 529 -14.84 16.70 5.30
CA PRO A 529 -15.00 16.77 3.84
C PRO A 529 -14.43 18.07 3.25
N GLU A 530 -14.54 19.20 3.95
CA GLU A 530 -13.94 20.47 3.56
C GLU A 530 -12.41 20.40 3.59
N ASN A 531 -11.80 19.79 4.61
CA ASN A 531 -10.37 19.57 4.69
C ASN A 531 -9.85 18.67 3.54
N ILE A 532 -10.61 17.61 3.20
CA ILE A 532 -10.30 16.73 2.06
C ILE A 532 -10.36 17.51 0.75
N GLN A 533 -11.39 18.34 0.55
CA GLN A 533 -11.50 19.22 -0.61
C GLN A 533 -10.34 20.21 -0.67
N GLN A 534 -9.98 20.85 0.44
CA GLN A 534 -8.82 21.75 0.50
C GLN A 534 -7.52 21.03 0.13
N LEU A 535 -7.30 19.82 0.65
CA LEU A 535 -6.14 19.02 0.30
C LEU A 535 -6.13 18.66 -1.20
N PHE A 536 -7.28 18.29 -1.76
CA PHE A 536 -7.46 18.09 -3.20
C PHE A 536 -7.07 19.35 -3.99
N TYR A 537 -7.56 20.53 -3.60
CA TYR A 537 -7.22 21.78 -4.28
C TYR A 537 -5.72 22.09 -4.19
N LEU A 538 -5.09 21.94 -3.03
CA LEU A 538 -3.65 22.20 -2.85
C LEU A 538 -2.79 21.27 -3.73
N ILE A 539 -3.14 19.99 -3.77
CA ILE A 539 -2.45 19.00 -4.61
C ILE A 539 -2.72 19.26 -6.09
N ALA A 540 -3.97 19.53 -6.48
CA ALA A 540 -4.33 19.84 -7.86
C ALA A 540 -3.60 21.08 -8.39
N VAL A 541 -3.50 22.15 -7.57
CA VAL A 541 -2.76 23.36 -7.92
C VAL A 541 -1.27 23.06 -8.06
N THR A 542 -0.69 22.28 -7.15
CA THR A 542 0.72 21.90 -7.19
C THR A 542 1.03 21.07 -8.45
N LEU A 543 0.19 20.10 -8.77
CA LEU A 543 0.29 19.33 -10.00
C LEU A 543 0.10 20.21 -11.24
N GLY A 544 -0.81 21.18 -11.21
CA GLY A 544 -0.97 22.16 -12.28
C GLY A 544 0.31 22.97 -12.55
N VAL A 545 1.00 23.40 -11.49
CA VAL A 545 2.30 24.09 -11.59
C VAL A 545 3.37 23.15 -12.15
N ILE A 546 3.44 21.90 -11.69
CA ILE A 546 4.39 20.91 -12.20
C ILE A 546 4.11 20.60 -13.68
N VAL A 547 2.85 20.42 -14.07
CA VAL A 547 2.43 20.22 -15.46
C VAL A 547 2.87 21.41 -16.30
N ALA A 548 2.66 22.65 -15.84
CA ALA A 548 3.13 23.84 -16.55
C ALA A 548 4.66 23.88 -16.68
N ALA A 549 5.40 23.46 -15.64
CA ALA A 549 6.86 23.34 -15.69
C ALA A 549 7.31 22.27 -16.70
N ILE A 550 6.64 21.12 -16.74
CA ILE A 550 6.87 20.08 -17.76
C ILE A 550 6.63 20.64 -19.16
N TRP A 551 5.51 21.34 -19.38
CA TRP A 551 5.22 22.00 -20.65
C TRP A 551 6.32 22.96 -21.09
N PHE A 552 6.85 23.76 -20.16
CA PHE A 552 7.96 24.66 -20.41
C PHE A 552 9.27 23.92 -20.74
N LEU A 553 9.58 22.85 -20.02
CA LEU A 553 10.76 22.02 -20.30
C LEU A 553 10.68 21.34 -21.66
N LEU A 554 9.52 20.78 -22.00
CA LEU A 554 9.29 20.13 -23.29
C LEU A 554 9.50 21.12 -24.45
N ALA A 555 9.02 22.36 -24.33
CA ALA A 555 9.18 23.40 -25.35
C ALA A 555 10.65 23.78 -25.63
N LYS A 556 11.59 23.43 -24.75
CA LYS A 556 13.02 23.70 -24.93
C LYS A 556 13.82 22.57 -25.58
N THR A 557 13.19 21.41 -25.85
CA THR A 557 13.89 20.25 -26.44
C THR A 557 13.86 20.29 -27.97
N ASP A 558 14.95 19.89 -28.65
CA ASP A 558 15.05 20.00 -30.12
C ASP A 558 14.03 19.13 -30.88
N ASP A 559 13.67 17.97 -30.33
CA ASP A 559 12.58 17.10 -30.83
C ASP A 559 11.18 17.78 -30.79
N ALA A 560 11.05 18.95 -30.16
CA ALA A 560 9.77 19.54 -29.74
C ALA A 560 9.35 20.84 -30.47
N HIS A 561 10.02 21.25 -31.54
CA HIS A 561 9.63 22.47 -32.27
C HIS A 561 8.21 22.39 -32.88
N GLN A 562 7.62 21.19 -32.98
CA GLN A 562 6.22 20.99 -33.33
C GLN A 562 5.50 20.18 -32.25
N LYS A 563 4.40 20.75 -31.72
CA LYS A 563 3.52 20.05 -30.77
C LYS A 563 2.67 19.01 -31.51
N PRO A 564 2.40 17.84 -30.91
CA PRO A 564 1.43 16.91 -31.48
C PRO A 564 0.04 17.56 -31.54
N GLY A 565 -0.82 17.11 -32.46
CA GLY A 565 -2.19 17.60 -32.54
C GLY A 565 -2.97 17.39 -31.23
N VAL A 566 -3.94 18.27 -30.94
CA VAL A 566 -4.71 18.25 -29.68
C VAL A 566 -5.35 16.89 -29.40
N SER A 567 -5.84 16.19 -30.43
CA SER A 567 -6.40 14.84 -30.28
C SER A 567 -5.39 13.81 -29.79
N THR A 568 -4.13 13.89 -30.23
CA THR A 568 -3.03 13.01 -29.78
C THR A 568 -2.64 13.34 -28.35
N GLN A 569 -2.67 14.62 -27.97
CA GLN A 569 -2.40 15.05 -26.60
C GLN A 569 -3.45 14.51 -25.62
N ILE A 570 -4.74 14.72 -25.93
CA ILE A 570 -5.85 14.20 -25.12
C ILE A 570 -5.76 12.68 -25.00
N LEU A 571 -5.47 12.01 -26.10
CA LEU A 571 -5.33 10.56 -26.12
C LEU A 571 -4.19 10.08 -25.21
N ALA A 572 -3.02 10.72 -25.24
CA ALA A 572 -1.91 10.37 -24.36
C ALA A 572 -2.28 10.52 -22.88
N VAL A 573 -2.99 11.59 -22.49
CA VAL A 573 -3.49 11.77 -21.12
C VAL A 573 -4.50 10.67 -20.75
N LEU A 574 -5.43 10.34 -21.64
CA LEU A 574 -6.40 9.27 -21.42
C LEU A 574 -5.73 7.89 -21.22
N LEU A 575 -4.64 7.61 -21.93
CA LEU A 575 -3.91 6.34 -21.78
C LEU A 575 -3.32 6.17 -20.38
N GLY A 576 -2.65 7.20 -19.86
CA GLY A 576 -2.11 7.17 -18.51
C GLY A 576 -3.20 7.04 -17.44
N MET A 577 -4.29 7.81 -17.58
CA MET A 577 -5.44 7.73 -16.68
C MET A 577 -6.04 6.32 -16.70
N ASN A 578 -6.25 5.77 -17.89
CA ASN A 578 -6.79 4.44 -18.10
C ASN A 578 -5.92 3.34 -17.47
N PHE A 579 -4.60 3.43 -17.63
CA PHE A 579 -3.68 2.44 -17.09
C PHE A 579 -3.82 2.34 -15.56
N ILE A 580 -3.71 3.47 -14.85
CA ILE A 580 -3.80 3.50 -13.38
C ILE A 580 -5.18 3.07 -12.89
N LEU A 581 -6.25 3.58 -13.51
CA LEU A 581 -7.61 3.27 -13.07
C LEU A 581 -7.97 1.79 -13.30
N LEU A 582 -7.58 1.21 -14.43
CA LEU A 582 -7.85 -0.20 -14.70
C LEU A 582 -7.03 -1.12 -13.79
N GLU A 583 -5.78 -0.75 -13.47
CA GLU A 583 -4.97 -1.46 -12.46
C GLU A 583 -5.67 -1.47 -11.10
N HIS A 584 -6.12 -0.30 -10.63
CA HIS A 584 -6.85 -0.17 -9.37
C HIS A 584 -8.14 -1.00 -9.35
N LEU A 585 -8.86 -1.10 -10.47
CA LEU A 585 -10.04 -1.98 -10.54
C LEU A 585 -9.70 -3.44 -10.35
N VAL A 586 -8.62 -3.93 -10.99
CA VAL A 586 -8.19 -5.32 -10.81
C VAL A 586 -7.82 -5.57 -9.34
N VAL A 587 -7.09 -4.64 -8.71
CA VAL A 587 -6.74 -4.70 -7.28
C VAL A 587 -7.99 -4.75 -6.40
N LEU A 588 -8.97 -3.88 -6.64
CA LEU A 588 -10.21 -3.81 -5.86
C LEU A 588 -11.05 -5.08 -5.98
N GLU A 589 -11.08 -5.71 -7.16
CA GLU A 589 -11.82 -6.97 -7.31
C GLU A 589 -11.17 -8.13 -6.57
N VAL A 590 -9.84 -8.20 -6.55
CA VAL A 590 -9.12 -9.17 -5.71
C VAL A 590 -9.37 -8.89 -4.23
N PHE A 591 -9.37 -7.62 -3.82
CA PHE A 591 -9.56 -7.19 -2.43
C PHE A 591 -10.88 -7.66 -1.83
N ARG A 592 -11.96 -7.73 -2.63
CA ARG A 592 -13.28 -8.24 -2.20
C ARG A 592 -13.28 -9.69 -1.69
N THR A 593 -12.22 -10.47 -1.94
CA THR A 593 -12.17 -11.89 -1.55
C THR A 593 -11.39 -12.17 -0.26
N SER A 594 -10.52 -11.25 0.15
CA SER A 594 -9.60 -11.48 1.28
C SER A 594 -9.62 -10.35 2.31
N TYR A 595 -10.25 -9.21 1.98
CA TYR A 595 -10.23 -7.96 2.74
C TYR A 595 -8.82 -7.53 3.20
N THR A 596 -7.78 -8.06 2.57
CA THR A 596 -6.38 -7.82 2.88
C THR A 596 -5.72 -7.04 1.74
N TYR A 597 -5.75 -5.70 1.84
CA TYR A 597 -5.33 -4.79 0.77
C TYR A 597 -3.90 -5.02 0.30
N SER A 598 -2.95 -5.25 1.21
CA SER A 598 -1.55 -5.50 0.83
C SER A 598 -1.41 -6.71 -0.11
N ASP A 599 -2.16 -7.78 0.17
CA ASP A 599 -2.13 -8.98 -0.67
C ASP A 599 -2.88 -8.78 -1.98
N ALA A 600 -4.03 -8.10 -1.92
CA ALA A 600 -4.81 -7.76 -3.09
C ALA A 600 -4.07 -6.81 -4.04
N LEU A 601 -3.31 -5.85 -3.51
CA LEU A 601 -2.46 -4.95 -4.27
C LEU A 601 -1.39 -5.73 -5.02
N ILE A 602 -0.63 -6.57 -4.31
CA ILE A 602 0.45 -7.36 -4.95
C ILE A 602 -0.13 -8.29 -6.02
N LEU A 603 -1.16 -9.07 -5.69
CA LEU A 603 -1.75 -10.02 -6.63
C LEU A 603 -2.42 -9.30 -7.81
N GLY A 604 -3.21 -8.25 -7.54
CA GLY A 604 -3.92 -7.49 -8.55
C GLY A 604 -2.98 -6.78 -9.52
N VAL A 605 -1.92 -6.12 -9.01
CA VAL A 605 -0.91 -5.45 -9.85
C VAL A 605 -0.12 -6.49 -10.66
N VAL A 606 0.31 -7.61 -10.06
CA VAL A 606 1.00 -8.68 -10.80
C VAL A 606 0.13 -9.22 -11.93
N LEU A 607 -1.15 -9.50 -11.67
CA LEU A 607 -2.09 -9.94 -12.69
C LEU A 607 -2.25 -8.88 -13.79
N PHE A 608 -2.48 -7.62 -13.40
CA PHE A 608 -2.66 -6.52 -14.33
C PHE A 608 -1.44 -6.31 -15.24
N LEU A 609 -0.24 -6.17 -14.66
CA LEU A 609 1.00 -5.95 -15.39
C LEU A 609 1.34 -7.16 -16.29
N THR A 610 1.11 -8.39 -15.81
CA THR A 610 1.36 -9.59 -16.60
C THR A 610 0.42 -9.67 -17.80
N PHE A 611 -0.89 -9.49 -17.62
CA PHE A 611 -1.83 -9.54 -18.74
C PHE A 611 -1.67 -8.35 -19.69
N THR A 612 -1.32 -7.17 -19.19
CA THR A 612 -1.00 -6.00 -20.03
C THR A 612 0.28 -6.26 -20.83
N GLY A 613 1.32 -6.82 -20.22
CA GLY A 613 2.56 -7.22 -20.89
C GLY A 613 2.35 -8.32 -21.94
N LEU A 614 1.55 -9.35 -21.60
CA LEU A 614 1.14 -10.40 -22.54
C LEU A 614 0.31 -9.82 -23.68
N GLY A 615 -0.60 -8.88 -23.40
CA GLY A 615 -1.35 -8.15 -24.40
C GLY A 615 -0.42 -7.45 -25.39
N SER A 616 0.51 -6.64 -24.90
CA SER A 616 1.53 -5.94 -25.70
C SER A 616 2.35 -6.90 -26.57
N LEU A 617 2.71 -8.05 -26.00
CA LEU A 617 3.52 -9.05 -26.67
C LEU A 617 2.71 -9.97 -27.59
N LEU A 618 1.45 -10.31 -27.35
CA LEU A 618 0.77 -11.36 -28.12
C LEU A 618 -0.16 -10.79 -29.18
N ILE A 619 -0.82 -9.67 -28.89
CA ILE A 619 -1.80 -9.08 -29.79
C ILE A 619 -1.07 -8.42 -30.97
N ARG A 620 -1.46 -8.81 -32.18
CA ARG A 620 -1.00 -8.17 -33.42
C ARG A 620 -1.94 -7.03 -33.79
N GLU A 621 -1.40 -5.98 -34.40
CA GLU A 621 -2.17 -4.80 -34.81
C GLU A 621 -3.39 -5.14 -35.69
N ALA A 622 -3.27 -6.17 -36.55
CA ALA A 622 -4.37 -6.66 -37.39
C ALA A 622 -5.60 -7.15 -36.61
N TRP A 623 -5.41 -7.68 -35.41
CA TRP A 623 -6.49 -8.18 -34.56
C TRP A 623 -6.96 -7.17 -33.52
N LEU A 624 -6.15 -6.15 -33.25
CA LEU A 624 -6.41 -5.19 -32.18
C LEU A 624 -7.76 -4.51 -32.32
N LYS A 625 -8.16 -4.08 -33.52
CA LYS A 625 -9.49 -3.46 -33.74
C LYS A 625 -10.63 -4.36 -33.27
N LYS A 626 -10.58 -5.65 -33.63
CA LYS A 626 -11.62 -6.63 -33.24
C LYS A 626 -11.60 -6.86 -31.73
N LEU A 627 -10.41 -6.94 -31.14
CA LEU A 627 -10.25 -7.14 -29.71
C LEU A 627 -10.68 -5.93 -28.89
N VAL A 628 -10.55 -4.70 -29.40
CA VAL A 628 -11.09 -3.49 -28.75
C VAL A 628 -12.62 -3.53 -28.69
N TYR A 629 -13.31 -3.99 -29.74
CA TYR A 629 -14.76 -4.16 -29.65
C TYR A 629 -15.15 -5.28 -28.68
N LEU A 630 -14.43 -6.40 -28.72
CA LEU A 630 -14.66 -7.53 -27.82
C LEU A 630 -14.43 -7.15 -26.35
N SER A 631 -13.43 -6.30 -26.08
CA SER A 631 -13.08 -5.87 -24.74
C SER A 631 -14.10 -4.95 -24.07
N TRP A 632 -15.12 -4.47 -24.81
CA TRP A 632 -16.21 -3.68 -24.23
C TRP A 632 -17.26 -4.56 -23.54
N ILE A 633 -17.44 -5.80 -24.01
CA ILE A 633 -18.51 -6.69 -23.53
C ILE A 633 -18.40 -6.91 -22.03
N GLY A 634 -17.20 -7.27 -21.54
CA GLY A 634 -16.97 -7.53 -20.13
C GLY A 634 -17.23 -6.32 -19.23
N PRO A 635 -16.54 -5.17 -19.42
CA PRO A 635 -16.75 -3.97 -18.62
C PRO A 635 -18.20 -3.44 -18.66
N ILE A 636 -18.87 -3.47 -19.82
CA ILE A 636 -20.28 -3.05 -19.94
C ILE A 636 -21.20 -4.04 -19.20
N ALA A 637 -21.03 -5.34 -19.39
CA ALA A 637 -21.80 -6.34 -18.67
C ALA A 637 -21.62 -6.18 -17.16
N TRP A 638 -20.41 -5.87 -16.72
CA TRP A 638 -20.11 -5.65 -15.31
C TRP A 638 -20.72 -4.36 -14.76
N LEU A 639 -20.80 -3.28 -15.54
CA LEU A 639 -21.55 -2.07 -15.18
C LEU A 639 -23.05 -2.34 -15.01
N LEU A 640 -23.63 -3.14 -15.92
CA LEU A 640 -25.06 -3.46 -15.91
C LEU A 640 -25.44 -4.47 -14.82
N PHE A 641 -24.53 -5.40 -14.51
CA PHE A 641 -24.77 -6.49 -13.57
C PHE A 641 -23.62 -6.57 -12.53
N PRO A 642 -23.46 -5.56 -11.66
CA PRO A 642 -22.32 -5.48 -10.75
C PRO A 642 -22.28 -6.55 -9.66
N ALA A 643 -23.39 -7.27 -9.46
CA ALA A 643 -23.54 -8.37 -8.51
C ALA A 643 -23.42 -9.77 -9.16
N ALA A 644 -23.29 -9.85 -10.48
CA ALA A 644 -23.27 -11.14 -11.18
C ALA A 644 -21.87 -11.79 -11.16
N GLY A 645 -21.79 -13.01 -10.62
CA GLY A 645 -20.66 -13.92 -10.84
C GLY A 645 -19.44 -13.76 -9.92
N GLY A 646 -19.48 -12.87 -8.93
CA GLY A 646 -18.38 -12.66 -7.97
C GLY A 646 -17.06 -12.20 -8.61
N THR A 647 -15.98 -12.21 -7.82
CA THR A 647 -14.65 -11.68 -8.24
C THR A 647 -14.10 -12.35 -9.49
N TRP A 648 -14.22 -13.67 -9.65
CA TRP A 648 -13.64 -14.37 -10.80
C TRP A 648 -14.31 -14.00 -12.13
N VAL A 649 -15.64 -13.77 -12.13
CA VAL A 649 -16.35 -13.30 -13.32
C VAL A 649 -15.99 -11.84 -13.62
N ALA A 650 -15.84 -10.99 -12.60
CA ALA A 650 -15.38 -9.62 -12.79
C ALA A 650 -13.96 -9.56 -13.37
N LEU A 651 -13.02 -10.34 -12.84
CA LEU A 651 -11.66 -10.45 -13.37
C LEU A 651 -11.65 -11.00 -14.81
N GLY A 652 -12.47 -12.02 -15.10
CA GLY A 652 -12.65 -12.54 -16.45
C GLY A 652 -13.21 -11.50 -17.42
N ALA A 653 -14.14 -10.66 -16.96
CA ALA A 653 -14.71 -9.55 -17.72
C ALA A 653 -13.67 -8.46 -18.03
N LEU A 654 -12.72 -8.22 -17.13
CA LEU A 654 -11.64 -7.23 -17.33
C LEU A 654 -10.44 -7.78 -18.12
N LEU A 655 -10.28 -9.11 -18.21
CA LEU A 655 -9.09 -9.74 -18.81
C LEU A 655 -8.76 -9.22 -20.22
N VAL A 656 -9.75 -9.22 -21.11
CA VAL A 656 -9.55 -8.74 -22.50
C VAL A 656 -9.25 -7.24 -22.51
N ALA A 657 -9.87 -6.47 -21.62
CA ALA A 657 -9.63 -5.03 -21.50
C ALA A 657 -8.19 -4.74 -21.08
N THR A 658 -7.67 -5.46 -20.08
CA THR A 658 -6.28 -5.36 -19.62
C THR A 658 -5.29 -5.73 -20.73
N MET A 659 -5.53 -6.83 -21.46
CA MET A 659 -4.67 -7.21 -22.59
C MET A 659 -4.68 -6.16 -23.72
N VAL A 660 -5.84 -5.58 -24.04
CA VAL A 660 -5.96 -4.52 -25.04
C VAL A 660 -5.18 -3.27 -24.62
N THR A 661 -5.27 -2.87 -23.35
CA THR A 661 -4.54 -1.72 -22.78
C THR A 661 -3.04 -1.81 -23.05
N GLY A 662 -2.45 -3.01 -23.01
CA GLY A 662 -1.02 -3.21 -23.28
C GLY A 662 -0.52 -2.85 -24.67
N ASN A 663 -1.41 -2.64 -25.64
CA ASN A 663 -1.04 -2.20 -26.99
C ASN A 663 -1.27 -0.71 -27.24
N LEU A 664 -2.07 -0.04 -26.42
CA LEU A 664 -2.55 1.30 -26.74
C LEU A 664 -1.41 2.33 -26.68
N PHE A 665 -0.63 2.33 -25.60
CA PHE A 665 0.54 3.20 -25.45
C PHE A 665 1.64 2.91 -26.48
N PRO A 666 2.11 1.64 -26.66
CA PRO A 666 3.10 1.34 -27.68
C PRO A 666 2.73 1.81 -29.09
N ILE A 667 1.48 1.64 -29.51
CA ILE A 667 1.01 2.07 -30.83
C ILE A 667 1.02 3.59 -30.96
N LEU A 668 0.53 4.32 -29.95
CA LEU A 668 0.54 5.78 -29.96
C LEU A 668 1.99 6.30 -30.03
N PHE A 669 2.88 5.71 -29.24
CA PHE A 669 4.30 6.03 -29.19
C PHE A 669 5.05 5.70 -30.50
N GLU A 670 4.68 4.61 -31.17
CA GLU A 670 5.24 4.22 -32.47
C GLU A 670 4.83 5.16 -33.60
N ARG A 671 3.54 5.44 -33.71
CA ARG A 671 2.97 6.23 -34.81
C ARG A 671 3.32 7.72 -34.77
N ASN A 672 3.87 8.19 -33.65
CA ASN A 672 4.23 9.59 -33.44
C ASN A 672 5.72 9.72 -33.14
N ALA A 673 6.56 9.21 -34.05
CA ALA A 673 8.02 9.18 -33.88
C ALA A 673 8.63 10.55 -33.53
N LYS A 674 8.09 11.64 -34.10
CA LYS A 674 8.51 13.03 -33.86
C LYS A 674 8.06 13.61 -32.50
N HIS A 675 7.11 12.98 -31.81
CA HIS A 675 6.49 13.53 -30.59
C HIS A 675 6.53 12.55 -29.40
N ARG A 676 7.48 11.60 -29.40
CA ARG A 676 7.60 10.55 -28.37
C ARG A 676 7.72 11.11 -26.96
N LEU A 677 8.52 12.15 -26.77
CA LEU A 677 8.71 12.77 -25.45
C LEU A 677 7.41 13.41 -24.95
N TYR A 678 6.64 14.07 -25.83
CA TYR A 678 5.32 14.62 -25.48
C TYR A 678 4.33 13.52 -25.08
N ILE A 679 4.30 12.40 -25.82
CA ILE A 679 3.41 11.29 -25.50
C ILE A 679 3.77 10.67 -24.17
N PHE A 680 5.05 10.40 -23.92
CA PHE A 680 5.54 9.89 -22.64
C PHE A 680 5.18 10.84 -21.49
N ALA A 681 5.33 12.15 -21.70
CA ALA A 681 5.02 13.12 -20.66
C ALA A 681 3.53 13.26 -20.37
N LEU A 682 2.70 13.31 -21.40
CA LEU A 682 1.24 13.41 -21.23
C LEU A 682 0.64 12.12 -20.66
N ASP A 683 1.22 10.96 -20.99
CA ASP A 683 0.89 9.68 -20.37
C ASP A 683 1.17 9.70 -18.86
N ALA A 684 2.37 10.13 -18.43
CA ALA A 684 2.69 10.27 -17.01
C ALA A 684 1.80 11.29 -16.27
N ILE A 685 1.43 12.39 -16.92
CA ILE A 685 0.45 13.36 -16.37
C ILE A 685 -0.93 12.71 -16.24
N GLY A 686 -1.35 11.95 -17.26
CA GLY A 686 -2.57 11.15 -17.23
C GLY A 686 -2.58 10.17 -16.07
N ALA A 687 -1.48 9.47 -15.84
CA ALA A 687 -1.33 8.55 -14.71
C ALA A 687 -1.51 9.28 -13.36
N ALA A 688 -0.91 10.47 -13.19
CA ALA A 688 -1.09 11.27 -11.98
C ALA A 688 -2.56 11.71 -11.78
N ILE A 689 -3.27 12.09 -12.86
CA ILE A 689 -4.72 12.40 -12.80
C ILE A 689 -5.52 11.15 -12.45
N GLY A 690 -5.19 10.00 -13.04
CA GLY A 690 -5.79 8.71 -12.75
C GLY A 690 -5.63 8.34 -11.27
N ALA A 691 -4.45 8.54 -10.69
CA ALA A 691 -4.17 8.33 -9.28
C ALA A 691 -4.99 9.28 -8.39
N MET A 692 -5.12 10.57 -8.76
CA MET A 692 -6.00 11.49 -8.04
C MET A 692 -7.45 11.01 -8.03
N ILE A 693 -7.97 10.54 -9.16
CA ILE A 693 -9.33 10.00 -9.26
C ILE A 693 -9.45 8.74 -8.39
N ALA A 694 -8.50 7.80 -8.52
CA ALA A 694 -8.46 6.57 -7.75
C ALA A 694 -8.43 6.80 -6.25
N PHE A 695 -7.85 7.91 -5.80
CA PHE A 695 -7.76 8.27 -4.39
C PHE A 695 -8.98 9.05 -3.88
N PHE A 696 -9.30 10.19 -4.49
CA PHE A 696 -10.31 11.10 -3.93
C PHE A 696 -11.75 10.66 -4.22
N LEU A 697 -12.01 10.05 -5.38
CA LEU A 697 -13.34 9.61 -5.77
C LEU A 697 -13.93 8.57 -4.81
N PRO A 698 -13.22 7.49 -4.41
CA PRO A 698 -13.79 6.53 -3.46
C PRO A 698 -13.91 7.08 -2.04
N ILE A 699 -13.03 7.99 -1.62
CA ILE A 699 -13.15 8.66 -0.30
C ILE A 699 -14.43 9.48 -0.23
N LEU A 700 -14.73 10.26 -1.28
CA LEU A 700 -15.88 11.17 -1.28
C LEU A 700 -17.20 10.49 -1.65
N TYR A 701 -17.16 9.52 -2.58
CA TYR A 701 -18.37 9.00 -3.23
C TYR A 701 -18.49 7.46 -3.20
N GLY A 702 -17.43 6.74 -2.83
CA GLY A 702 -17.41 5.29 -2.71
C GLY A 702 -16.77 4.53 -3.87
N LEU A 703 -16.40 3.27 -3.62
CA LEU A 703 -15.71 2.36 -4.53
C LEU A 703 -16.54 2.06 -5.80
N THR A 704 -17.87 2.06 -5.69
CA THR A 704 -18.78 1.88 -6.84
C THR A 704 -18.65 3.00 -7.85
N VAL A 705 -18.51 4.25 -7.39
CA VAL A 705 -18.35 5.41 -8.28
C VAL A 705 -16.98 5.38 -8.94
N LEU A 706 -15.93 4.98 -8.22
CA LEU A 706 -14.61 4.75 -8.80
C LEU A 706 -14.67 3.70 -9.92
N ARG A 707 -15.36 2.58 -9.69
CA ARG A 707 -15.58 1.54 -10.72
C ARG A 707 -16.26 2.09 -11.96
N GLN A 708 -17.32 2.88 -11.80
CA GLN A 708 -18.03 3.50 -12.92
C GLN A 708 -17.11 4.45 -13.71
N ALA A 709 -16.36 5.30 -13.01
CA ALA A 709 -15.44 6.25 -13.64
C ALA A 709 -14.32 5.53 -14.40
N ALA A 710 -13.71 4.51 -13.82
CA ALA A 710 -12.64 3.74 -14.44
C ALA A 710 -13.10 3.01 -15.70
N ILE A 711 -14.29 2.38 -15.68
CA ILE A 711 -14.86 1.75 -16.89
C ILE A 711 -15.23 2.80 -17.94
N ALA A 712 -15.80 3.93 -17.55
CA ALA A 712 -16.13 5.01 -18.47
C ALA A 712 -14.86 5.56 -19.17
N ILE A 713 -13.79 5.80 -18.41
CA ILE A 713 -12.50 6.27 -18.95
C ILE A 713 -11.89 5.21 -19.88
N TYR A 714 -11.97 3.92 -19.54
CA TYR A 714 -11.54 2.85 -20.42
C TYR A 714 -12.28 2.85 -21.76
N LEU A 715 -13.62 2.95 -21.73
CA LEU A 715 -14.45 2.98 -22.93
C LEU A 715 -14.16 4.21 -23.79
N VAL A 716 -14.07 5.39 -23.18
CA VAL A 716 -13.71 6.64 -23.88
C VAL A 716 -12.32 6.54 -24.51
N THR A 717 -11.35 5.96 -23.80
CA THR A 717 -9.99 5.74 -24.31
C THR A 717 -10.00 4.82 -25.52
N CYS A 718 -10.75 3.71 -25.47
CA CYS A 718 -10.89 2.78 -26.58
C CYS A 718 -11.55 3.43 -27.81
N VAL A 719 -12.62 4.19 -27.60
CA VAL A 719 -13.31 4.94 -28.65
C VAL A 719 -12.35 5.94 -29.30
N ALA A 720 -11.63 6.73 -28.51
CA ALA A 720 -10.66 7.69 -29.01
C ALA A 720 -9.52 7.00 -29.78
N MET A 721 -8.99 5.87 -29.29
CA MET A 721 -8.00 5.06 -30.00
C MET A 721 -8.51 4.56 -31.35
N LEU A 722 -9.76 4.10 -31.44
CA LEU A 722 -10.36 3.67 -32.69
C LEU A 722 -10.43 4.83 -33.69
N PHE A 723 -11.00 5.97 -33.30
CA PHE A 723 -11.22 7.12 -34.17
C PHE A 723 -9.92 7.78 -34.65
N PHE A 724 -8.96 8.01 -33.77
CA PHE A 724 -7.79 8.84 -34.08
C PHE A 724 -6.60 8.05 -34.58
N VAL A 725 -6.50 6.77 -34.20
CA VAL A 725 -5.31 5.96 -34.46
C VAL A 725 -5.68 4.75 -35.29
N LEU A 726 -6.46 3.82 -34.76
CA LEU A 726 -6.60 2.50 -35.38
C LEU A 726 -7.32 2.56 -36.74
N ILE A 727 -8.28 3.47 -36.94
CA ILE A 727 -8.99 3.59 -38.23
C ILE A 727 -8.10 4.18 -39.33
N LYS A 728 -7.15 5.07 -39.02
CA LYS A 728 -6.26 5.68 -40.02
C LYS A 728 -5.10 4.75 -40.38
N PRO A 729 -4.74 4.59 -41.67
CA PRO A 729 -3.58 3.81 -42.08
C PRO A 729 -2.30 4.41 -41.45
N ALA A 730 -1.36 3.53 -41.07
CA ALA A 730 -0.07 3.98 -40.56
C ALA A 730 0.63 4.84 -41.63
N PRO A 731 1.22 5.99 -41.27
CA PRO A 731 2.03 6.74 -42.22
C PRO A 731 3.15 5.83 -42.73
N GLN A 732 3.28 5.72 -44.06
CA GLN A 732 4.41 5.01 -44.66
C GLN A 732 5.69 5.78 -44.31
N GLU A 733 6.63 5.14 -43.61
CA GLU A 733 7.99 5.65 -43.51
C GLU A 733 8.58 5.57 -44.94
N GLU A 734 8.67 6.70 -45.65
CA GLU A 734 9.54 6.79 -46.83
C GLU A 734 10.96 6.44 -46.37
N PRO A 735 11.65 5.50 -47.03
CA PRO A 735 13.04 5.24 -46.73
C PRO A 735 13.83 6.53 -47.00
N SER A 736 14.59 7.00 -46.02
CA SER A 736 15.54 8.07 -46.22
C SER A 736 16.54 7.63 -47.29
N GLU A 737 16.41 8.16 -48.50
CA GLU A 737 17.49 8.13 -49.50
C GLU A 737 18.68 8.87 -48.88
N GLU A 738 19.67 8.12 -48.39
CA GLU A 738 21.02 8.64 -48.29
C GLU A 738 21.46 9.00 -49.73
N PRO A 739 22.01 10.20 -49.97
CA PRO A 739 22.57 10.51 -51.28
C PRO A 739 23.72 9.53 -51.52
N SER A 740 23.54 8.65 -52.50
CA SER A 740 24.60 7.79 -53.01
C SER A 740 25.76 8.69 -53.45
N ALA A 741 26.87 8.62 -52.72
CA ALA A 741 28.13 9.14 -53.21
C ALA A 741 28.49 8.37 -54.49
N GLU A 742 28.39 9.04 -55.63
CA GLU A 742 28.95 8.57 -56.88
C GLU A 742 30.46 8.34 -56.69
N PRO A 743 31.03 7.24 -57.20
CA PRO A 743 32.47 7.07 -57.22
C PRO A 743 33.04 7.95 -58.34
N GLU A 744 33.84 8.95 -57.98
CA GLU A 744 34.71 9.67 -58.92
C GLU A 744 35.56 8.67 -59.69
N SER A 745 35.28 8.54 -60.99
CA SER A 745 36.12 7.84 -61.96
C SER A 745 37.40 8.65 -62.16
N ALA A 746 38.51 8.14 -61.64
CA ALA A 746 39.84 8.55 -62.04
C ALA A 746 40.15 7.99 -63.43
N ASP A 747 39.99 8.81 -64.48
CA ASP A 747 40.63 8.63 -65.77
C ASP A 747 40.78 10.00 -66.46
N GLY A 748 42.03 10.41 -66.72
CA GLY A 748 42.30 11.67 -67.40
C GLY A 748 43.73 12.19 -67.30
N ILE A 749 44.73 11.33 -67.56
CA ILE A 749 46.09 11.79 -67.94
C ILE A 749 46.09 12.06 -69.45
N ALA A 750 46.37 13.31 -69.86
CA ALA A 750 47.10 13.72 -71.07
C ALA A 750 46.88 15.24 -71.32
N THR A 751 47.84 16.15 -71.06
CA THR A 751 49.00 16.60 -71.88
C THR A 751 48.79 18.04 -72.40
N THR A 752 49.77 18.91 -72.13
CA THR A 752 50.28 20.04 -72.97
C THR A 752 49.25 21.00 -73.59
N HIS A 753 49.21 22.29 -73.27
CA HIS A 753 50.25 23.30 -73.45
C HIS A 753 49.88 24.61 -72.74
#